data_AF-A0A7S7UET0-F1
#
_entry.id   AF-A0A7S7UET0-F1
#
_cell.length_a   1.000
_cell.length_b   1.000
_cell.length_c   1.000
_cell.angle_alpha   90.00
_cell.angle_beta   90.00
_cell.angle_gamma   90.00
#
_symmetry.space_group_name_H-M   'P 1'
#
loop_
_entity.id
_entity.type
_entity.pdbx_description
1 polymer ?
#
loop_
_entity_poly.entity_id
_entity_poly.type
_entity_poly.pdbx_seq_one_letter_code
_entity_poly.pdbx_strand_id
1 'polypeptide(L)'
;MSRKVVGWSIAAIAAIFLLFNYLPSFVADSLYKNVDDITDGEMPATITSFESGPDVVSTIGGSGEGLNCSLPALTNLFFDGSKDSRGKRHLVLQRFRQACVFHDLCYRHGLATYGYNQNDCDRILQNAAFRLCTYIRNGSGTGSATRCQTDSKMVLAGVSMGGYNAFRGWDRSTYFEFESDPFRSVAFQASRVVDHPFKTVDPVKYRDDPDQVILSFENVRSDIAVTCMTCGQHPVFEYTQDPNAVDAELRSVGVTKLPEALLKREPMLSETVPIWLPPRRHHAAPHLLVDAAGKDHLIWMSRNNPQDTMSCIVGADAARLLTNTLPRRDLCSADSGSLLTMVEVDMFATSPLPMEIPGAPDPIYATAISPQKTIDNDLSFCSRSASRPVDRSGNDDRSACINFSGDDVRKGAALGAFQDFPVIRPGQQIVFARDVDQRTTSPLTAIWQRAFGDTFSPGGALLVIDVAPPAIPKGPASARLKKIVRFNIDDRFDPMMPISRKVDDLRFLSLEASKETVRLRQIDFAKDNPAIGNIRLTIGGGDVELDRSWAARPMMVLETRDAQAKTKLVFSRGEIAIDPDKPVLPDATTEALTLQTLVFERDAAAPSDAPFVKSAGATCRITYEFAPHHTDWSCYRAFDPDRSMRASPAARMQASQMLVGRFSKSAGHAIAFPDACLKSEPIILAPQGDTFTPVSDTAGWNGPPKLRRTITCEPLDAASVVSRPIAQKAP
;
A
#
# COMPACT_ATOMS: atom_id res chain seq x y z
N MET A 1 59.47 -18.71 24.16
CA MET A 1 58.25 -18.93 23.34
C MET A 1 57.20 -17.81 23.43
N SER A 2 57.19 -16.94 24.45
CA SER A 2 56.10 -15.97 24.67
C SER A 2 56.00 -14.77 23.68
N ARG A 3 57.11 -14.14 23.24
CA ARG A 3 57.03 -12.93 22.38
C ARG A 3 56.59 -13.18 20.93
N LYS A 4 56.99 -14.30 20.32
CA LYS A 4 56.59 -14.62 18.93
C LYS A 4 55.12 -15.03 18.84
N VAL A 5 54.61 -15.79 19.80
CA VAL A 5 53.19 -16.16 19.86
C VAL A 5 52.32 -14.92 20.08
N VAL A 6 52.71 -14.03 21.00
CA VAL A 6 52.00 -12.75 21.21
C VAL A 6 52.03 -11.86 19.96
N GLY A 7 53.17 -11.77 19.26
CA GLY A 7 53.28 -11.00 18.01
C GLY A 7 52.41 -11.56 16.88
N TRP A 8 52.35 -12.88 16.72
CA TRP A 8 51.49 -13.54 15.72
C TRP A 8 50.00 -13.47 16.10
N SER A 9 49.66 -13.53 17.38
CA SER A 9 48.28 -13.31 17.85
C SER A 9 47.84 -11.87 17.61
N ILE A 10 48.69 -10.87 17.86
CA ILE A 10 48.37 -9.46 17.57
C ILE A 10 48.24 -9.24 16.06
N ALA A 11 49.12 -9.81 15.25
CA ALA A 11 49.04 -9.73 13.79
C ALA A 11 47.80 -10.43 13.24
N ALA A 12 47.43 -11.59 13.78
CA ALA A 12 46.20 -12.28 13.42
C ALA A 12 44.95 -11.49 13.85
N ILE A 13 44.94 -10.92 15.05
CA ILE A 13 43.86 -10.04 15.51
C ILE A 13 43.77 -8.80 14.61
N ALA A 14 44.88 -8.18 14.25
CA ALA A 14 44.91 -7.02 13.36
C ALA A 14 44.47 -7.37 11.93
N ALA A 15 44.88 -8.53 11.41
CA ALA A 15 44.45 -9.03 10.10
C ALA A 15 42.96 -9.37 10.09
N ILE A 16 42.44 -10.00 11.15
CA ILE A 16 41.00 -10.20 11.37
C ILE A 16 40.30 -8.85 11.43
N PHE A 17 40.83 -7.89 12.19
CA PHE A 17 40.26 -6.55 12.29
C PHE A 17 40.20 -5.85 10.93
N LEU A 18 41.27 -5.96 10.12
CA LEU A 18 41.32 -5.38 8.77
C LEU A 18 40.36 -6.11 7.80
N LEU A 19 40.30 -7.44 7.86
CA LEU A 19 39.38 -8.26 7.08
C LEU A 19 37.92 -7.98 7.41
N PHE A 20 37.56 -7.76 8.67
CA PHE A 20 36.18 -7.46 9.07
C PHE A 20 35.77 -6.01 8.80
N ASN A 21 36.71 -5.05 8.81
CA ASN A 21 36.38 -3.62 8.63
C ASN A 21 36.50 -3.12 7.18
N TYR A 22 37.38 -3.69 6.34
CA TYR A 22 37.71 -3.12 5.02
C TYR A 22 37.42 -4.03 3.82
N LEU A 23 37.47 -5.35 4.00
CA LEU A 23 37.21 -6.30 2.91
C LEU A 23 35.74 -6.25 2.43
N PRO A 24 34.71 -6.20 3.31
CA PRO A 24 33.32 -6.22 2.89
C PRO A 24 32.95 -4.98 2.06
N SER A 25 33.40 -3.80 2.47
CA SER A 25 33.17 -2.55 1.74
C SER A 25 33.82 -2.57 0.36
N PHE A 26 35.06 -3.07 0.26
CA PHE A 26 35.76 -3.18 -1.03
C PHE A 26 35.08 -4.15 -2.00
N VAL A 27 34.59 -5.29 -1.49
CA VAL A 27 33.86 -6.28 -2.29
C VAL A 27 32.49 -5.74 -2.72
N ALA A 28 31.75 -5.09 -1.81
CA ALA A 28 30.47 -4.48 -2.13
C ALA A 28 30.59 -3.34 -3.15
N ASP A 29 31.60 -2.47 -3.02
CA ASP A 29 31.86 -1.39 -3.98
C ASP A 29 32.30 -1.89 -5.37
N SER A 30 32.93 -3.07 -5.43
CA SER A 30 33.36 -3.70 -6.68
C SER A 30 32.23 -4.44 -7.40
N LEU A 31 31.37 -5.13 -6.64
CA LEU A 31 30.22 -5.91 -7.16
C LEU A 31 29.00 -5.04 -7.49
N TYR A 32 28.70 -4.05 -6.64
CA TYR A 32 27.52 -3.18 -6.77
C TYR A 32 27.96 -1.78 -7.20
N LYS A 33 28.04 -1.57 -8.51
CA LYS A 33 28.26 -0.25 -9.12
C LYS A 33 26.91 0.35 -9.49
N ASN A 34 26.77 1.67 -9.28
CA ASN A 34 25.59 2.51 -9.56
C ASN A 34 24.55 2.60 -8.42
N VAL A 35 24.93 3.15 -7.26
CA VAL A 35 23.97 3.84 -6.36
C VAL A 35 23.65 5.18 -7.01
N ASP A 36 22.38 5.51 -7.20
CA ASP A 36 22.02 6.87 -7.59
C ASP A 36 22.35 7.79 -6.40
N ASP A 37 23.21 8.81 -6.60
CA ASP A 37 23.63 9.72 -5.54
C ASP A 37 22.52 10.75 -5.27
N ILE A 38 21.39 10.25 -4.76
CA ILE A 38 20.17 11.02 -4.58
C ILE A 38 20.28 11.81 -3.27
N THR A 39 20.95 12.96 -3.32
CA THR A 39 21.00 13.94 -2.22
C THR A 39 20.01 15.08 -2.50
N ASP A 40 18.73 14.77 -2.35
CA ASP A 40 17.59 15.68 -2.50
C ASP A 40 17.16 16.33 -1.17
N GLY A 41 17.63 15.78 -0.04
CA GLY A 41 17.22 16.21 1.30
C GLY A 41 15.95 15.51 1.81
N GLU A 42 15.39 14.56 1.06
CA GLU A 42 14.15 13.88 1.39
C GLU A 42 14.36 12.64 2.26
N MET A 43 13.35 12.27 3.05
CA MET A 43 13.32 10.96 3.70
C MET A 43 12.85 9.88 2.71
N PRO A 44 13.15 8.59 2.94
CA PRO A 44 12.49 7.52 2.19
C PRO A 44 10.96 7.64 2.26
N ALA A 45 10.28 7.19 1.21
CA ALA A 45 8.82 7.17 1.21
C ALA A 45 8.31 6.32 2.37
N THR A 46 7.34 6.87 3.11
CA THR A 46 6.58 6.09 4.10
C THR A 46 5.53 5.29 3.36
N ILE A 47 5.46 4.00 3.68
CA ILE A 47 4.37 3.14 3.21
C ILE A 47 3.10 3.56 3.95
N THR A 48 1.94 3.30 3.36
CA THR A 48 0.65 3.42 4.04
C THR A 48 -0.34 2.55 3.28
N SER A 49 -1.42 2.12 3.96
CA SER A 49 -2.54 1.45 3.29
C SER A 49 -3.65 2.47 3.08
N PHE A 50 -4.04 2.66 1.83
CA PHE A 50 -5.17 3.53 1.50
C PHE A 50 -6.48 2.76 1.53
N GLU A 51 -7.56 3.47 1.84
CA GLU A 51 -8.90 2.89 1.80
C GLU A 51 -9.22 2.49 0.35
N SER A 52 -9.66 1.26 0.15
CA SER A 52 -10.09 0.78 -1.17
C SER A 52 -11.57 1.06 -1.44
N GLY A 53 -12.31 1.55 -0.45
CA GLY A 53 -13.74 1.83 -0.53
C GLY A 53 -14.27 2.60 0.68
N PRO A 54 -15.42 3.28 0.55
CA PRO A 54 -15.93 4.23 1.54
C PRO A 54 -16.41 3.58 2.84
N ASP A 55 -16.51 2.26 2.95
CA ASP A 55 -16.84 1.53 4.18
C ASP A 55 -15.65 0.71 4.74
N VAL A 56 -14.50 0.75 4.08
CA VAL A 56 -13.29 0.06 4.51
C VAL A 56 -12.55 0.94 5.51
N VAL A 57 -12.32 0.41 6.72
CA VAL A 57 -11.59 1.10 7.79
C VAL A 57 -10.09 0.88 7.65
N SER A 58 -9.70 -0.35 7.30
CA SER A 58 -8.29 -0.69 7.13
C SER A 58 -8.10 -1.96 6.32
N THR A 59 -6.90 -2.07 5.76
CA THR A 59 -6.41 -3.25 5.04
C THR A 59 -5.19 -3.78 5.77
N ILE A 60 -5.23 -5.03 6.22
CA ILE A 60 -4.19 -5.63 7.07
C ILE A 60 -3.43 -6.71 6.31
N GLY A 61 -2.14 -6.44 6.10
CA GLY A 61 -1.13 -7.40 5.62
C GLY A 61 -1.31 -7.88 4.18
N GLY A 62 -0.54 -8.91 3.80
CA GLY A 62 -0.67 -9.67 2.55
C GLY A 62 -0.01 -11.06 2.65
N SER A 63 0.27 -11.52 3.88
CA SER A 63 0.78 -12.87 4.20
C SER A 63 0.66 -13.18 5.70
N GLY A 64 0.20 -12.22 6.52
CA GLY A 64 0.20 -12.31 7.99
C GLY A 64 1.58 -12.51 8.62
N GLU A 65 2.63 -12.49 7.80
CA GLU A 65 4.01 -12.52 8.21
C GLU A 65 4.38 -11.10 8.60
N GLY A 66 4.81 -10.89 9.84
CA GLY A 66 5.23 -9.58 10.27
C GLY A 66 6.37 -9.02 9.42
N LEU A 67 6.53 -7.71 9.51
CA LEU A 67 7.53 -6.96 8.75
C LEU A 67 8.92 -7.34 9.26
N ASN A 68 9.80 -7.79 8.35
CA ASN A 68 11.18 -8.13 8.68
C ASN A 68 12.14 -7.27 7.87
N CYS A 69 13.38 -7.13 8.35
CA CYS A 69 14.43 -6.44 7.62
C CYS A 69 15.17 -7.33 6.61
N SER A 70 14.85 -8.63 6.50
CA SER A 70 15.44 -9.60 5.55
C SER A 70 16.97 -9.65 5.50
N LEU A 71 17.63 -9.08 6.51
CA LEU A 71 19.08 -9.05 6.68
C LEU A 71 19.50 -10.20 7.61
N PRO A 72 20.43 -11.07 7.20
CA PRO A 72 20.92 -12.14 8.06
C PRO A 72 21.52 -11.56 9.35
N ALA A 73 21.22 -12.18 10.49
CA ALA A 73 21.67 -11.80 11.83
C ALA A 73 23.14 -11.34 11.92
N LEU A 74 24.04 -12.08 11.25
CA LEU A 74 25.49 -11.86 11.23
C LEU A 74 25.92 -10.61 10.45
N THR A 75 25.07 -10.05 9.59
CA THR A 75 25.44 -8.89 8.76
C THR A 75 25.75 -7.66 9.61
N ASN A 76 25.13 -7.50 10.79
CA ASN A 76 25.40 -6.42 11.74
C ASN A 76 26.87 -6.28 12.16
N LEU A 77 27.65 -7.37 12.10
CA LEU A 77 29.07 -7.36 12.46
C LEU A 77 29.93 -6.56 11.48
N PHE A 78 29.51 -6.45 10.22
CA PHE A 78 30.28 -5.82 9.14
C PHE A 78 30.00 -4.33 8.98
N PHE A 79 29.09 -3.77 9.78
CA PHE A 79 28.76 -2.35 9.74
C PHE A 79 29.33 -1.58 10.94
N ASP A 80 29.53 -0.28 10.75
CA ASP A 80 30.03 0.56 11.84
C ASP A 80 28.96 0.83 12.92
N GLY A 81 29.12 0.11 14.04
CA GLY A 81 28.40 0.31 15.30
C GLY A 81 29.11 1.25 16.29
N SER A 82 29.96 2.16 15.80
CA SER A 82 30.57 3.21 16.62
C SER A 82 29.51 4.04 17.32
N LYS A 83 29.92 4.60 18.47
CA LYS A 83 29.06 5.50 19.23
C LYS A 83 29.02 6.85 18.55
N ASP A 84 27.86 7.47 18.53
CA ASP A 84 27.75 8.88 18.16
C ASP A 84 28.44 9.78 19.21
N SER A 85 28.49 11.09 18.93
CA SER A 85 29.08 12.10 19.82
C SER A 85 28.45 12.16 21.23
N ARG A 86 27.33 11.45 21.46
CA ARG A 86 26.63 11.34 22.74
C ARG A 86 26.77 9.96 23.38
N GLY A 87 27.65 9.11 22.85
CA GLY A 87 27.92 7.78 23.40
C GLY A 87 26.87 6.72 23.06
N LYS A 88 25.92 7.01 22.16
CA LYS A 88 24.84 6.10 21.75
C LYS A 88 25.23 5.23 20.56
N ARG A 89 24.82 3.97 20.56
CA ARG A 89 25.00 3.05 19.42
C ARG A 89 23.67 2.86 18.72
N HIS A 90 23.68 3.10 17.41
CA HIS A 90 22.55 2.86 16.53
C HIS A 90 22.78 1.52 15.82
N LEU A 91 21.94 0.51 15.99
CA LEU A 91 22.10 -0.77 15.28
C LEU A 91 21.70 -0.64 13.81
N VAL A 92 22.37 -1.36 12.91
CA VAL A 92 22.11 -1.26 11.46
C VAL A 92 20.73 -1.74 11.07
N LEU A 93 20.27 -2.86 11.63
CA LEU A 93 18.88 -3.33 11.45
C LEU A 93 17.84 -2.27 11.84
N GLN A 94 18.14 -1.43 12.84
CA GLN A 94 17.24 -0.37 13.27
C GLN A 94 17.41 0.90 12.42
N ARG A 95 18.65 1.24 12.02
CA ARG A 95 18.98 2.39 11.15
C ARG A 95 18.33 2.26 9.78
N PHE A 96 18.38 1.09 9.16
CA PHE A 96 17.88 0.87 7.80
C PHE A 96 16.49 0.24 7.76
N ARG A 97 15.85 0.14 8.92
CA ARG A 97 14.60 -0.59 9.11
C ARG A 97 13.53 -0.23 8.09
N GLN A 98 13.29 1.07 7.89
CA GLN A 98 12.29 1.56 6.94
C GLN A 98 12.59 1.08 5.50
N ALA A 99 13.84 1.20 5.05
CA ALA A 99 14.25 0.70 3.74
C ALA A 99 14.08 -0.82 3.61
N CYS A 100 14.37 -1.58 4.66
CA CYS A 100 14.26 -3.02 4.66
C CYS A 100 12.80 -3.52 4.72
N VAL A 101 11.93 -2.85 5.49
CA VAL A 101 10.50 -3.13 5.53
C VAL A 101 9.85 -2.91 4.16
N PHE A 102 10.21 -1.81 3.50
CA PHE A 102 9.79 -1.54 2.13
C PHE A 102 10.23 -2.66 1.16
N HIS A 103 11.48 -3.09 1.29
CA HIS A 103 12.04 -4.17 0.48
C HIS A 103 11.33 -5.51 0.69
N ASP A 104 11.03 -5.88 1.94
CA ASP A 104 10.30 -7.10 2.30
C ASP A 104 8.89 -7.10 1.67
N LEU A 105 8.18 -5.96 1.72
CA LEU A 105 6.90 -5.80 1.03
C LEU A 105 7.04 -5.90 -0.48
N CYS A 106 8.09 -5.30 -1.06
CA CYS A 106 8.37 -5.42 -2.49
C CYS A 106 8.63 -6.88 -2.91
N TYR A 107 9.39 -7.66 -2.13
CA TYR A 107 9.66 -9.06 -2.40
C TYR A 107 8.42 -9.95 -2.34
N ARG A 108 7.48 -9.65 -1.43
CA ARG A 108 6.25 -10.44 -1.25
C ARG A 108 5.13 -10.02 -2.20
N HIS A 109 5.02 -8.73 -2.48
CA HIS A 109 3.85 -8.11 -3.12
C HIS A 109 4.16 -7.36 -4.41
N GLY A 110 5.40 -6.89 -4.59
CA GLY A 110 5.79 -6.01 -5.67
C GLY A 110 5.54 -6.60 -7.06
N LEU A 111 5.73 -7.90 -7.24
CA LEU A 111 5.45 -8.57 -8.51
C LEU A 111 3.95 -8.60 -8.81
N ALA A 112 3.13 -9.03 -7.84
CA ALA A 112 1.68 -9.08 -7.98
C ALA A 112 1.02 -7.72 -8.18
N THR A 113 1.44 -6.72 -7.39
CA THR A 113 0.80 -5.41 -7.36
C THR A 113 1.37 -4.47 -8.42
N TYR A 114 2.70 -4.46 -8.64
CA TYR A 114 3.39 -3.47 -9.48
C TYR A 114 4.21 -4.06 -10.63
N GLY A 115 4.31 -5.38 -10.74
CA GLY A 115 5.16 -6.05 -11.74
C GLY A 115 6.66 -5.97 -11.44
N TYR A 116 7.06 -5.63 -10.21
CA TYR A 116 8.47 -5.52 -9.83
C TYR A 116 9.14 -6.89 -9.81
N ASN A 117 10.26 -7.01 -10.51
CA ASN A 117 11.15 -8.15 -10.35
C ASN A 117 12.11 -7.92 -9.17
N GLN A 118 12.89 -8.95 -8.84
CA GLN A 118 13.83 -8.89 -7.72
C GLN A 118 14.82 -7.72 -7.83
N ASN A 119 15.34 -7.44 -9.03
CA ASN A 119 16.30 -6.35 -9.23
C ASN A 119 15.68 -4.98 -9.02
N ASP A 120 14.40 -4.80 -9.35
CA ASP A 120 13.68 -3.55 -9.08
C ASP A 120 13.60 -3.30 -7.57
N CYS A 121 13.19 -4.32 -6.80
CA CYS A 121 13.13 -4.25 -5.34
C CYS A 121 14.49 -3.97 -4.70
N ASP A 122 15.54 -4.66 -5.15
CA ASP A 122 16.91 -4.52 -4.64
C ASP A 122 17.47 -3.10 -4.87
N ARG A 123 17.14 -2.49 -6.01
CA ARG A 123 17.51 -1.11 -6.29
C ARG A 123 16.75 -0.11 -5.41
N ILE A 124 15.46 -0.34 -5.18
CA ILE A 124 14.67 0.51 -4.28
C ILE A 124 15.23 0.46 -2.85
N LEU A 125 15.60 -0.73 -2.36
CA LEU A 125 16.26 -0.90 -1.05
C LEU A 125 17.53 -0.05 -0.95
N GLN A 126 18.39 -0.13 -1.96
CA GLN A 126 19.65 0.60 -1.97
C GLN A 126 19.43 2.12 -1.91
N ASN A 127 18.48 2.65 -2.68
CA ASN A 127 18.16 4.08 -2.71
C ASN A 127 17.53 4.56 -1.39
N ALA A 128 16.57 3.79 -0.85
CA ALA A 128 15.94 4.10 0.44
C ALA A 128 16.96 4.03 1.60
N ALA A 129 17.86 3.06 1.57
CA ALA A 129 18.93 2.95 2.56
C ALA A 129 19.87 4.16 2.50
N PHE A 130 20.24 4.61 1.30
CA PHE A 130 21.08 5.79 1.14
C PHE A 130 20.44 7.06 1.75
N ARG A 131 19.19 7.38 1.40
CA ARG A 131 18.43 8.52 1.95
C ARG A 131 18.30 8.45 3.48
N LEU A 132 18.06 7.25 4.01
CA LEU A 132 17.94 7.06 5.45
C LEU A 132 19.28 7.24 6.18
N CYS A 133 20.39 6.80 5.57
CA CYS A 133 21.73 7.02 6.12
C CYS A 133 22.10 8.50 6.16
N THR A 134 21.85 9.24 5.08
CA THR A 134 22.14 10.68 5.03
C THR A 134 21.31 11.42 6.08
N TYR A 135 20.04 11.07 6.21
CA TYR A 135 19.14 11.57 7.25
C TYR A 135 19.67 11.32 8.68
N ILE A 136 20.03 10.08 9.03
CA ILE A 136 20.52 9.72 10.37
C ILE A 136 21.85 10.44 10.68
N ARG A 137 22.69 10.65 9.67
CA ARG A 137 24.02 11.27 9.81
C ARG A 137 24.05 12.77 9.58
N ASN A 138 22.90 13.44 9.50
CA ASN A 138 22.77 14.87 9.23
C ASN A 138 23.82 15.70 10.02
N GLY A 139 24.73 16.35 9.30
CA GLY A 139 25.77 17.23 9.84
C GLY A 139 27.23 16.72 9.80
N SER A 140 27.53 15.51 9.33
CA SER A 140 28.90 14.97 9.37
C SER A 140 29.75 15.19 8.10
N GLY A 141 29.92 16.44 7.65
CA GLY A 141 30.93 16.86 6.64
C GLY A 141 30.94 16.13 5.28
N THR A 142 31.93 16.46 4.44
CA THR A 142 32.12 15.93 3.07
C THR A 142 32.42 14.42 2.99
N GLY A 143 32.63 13.74 4.11
CA GLY A 143 32.81 12.28 4.19
C GLY A 143 31.54 11.46 4.47
N SER A 144 30.39 12.12 4.66
CA SER A 144 29.12 11.45 4.99
C SER A 144 28.47 10.73 3.81
N ALA A 145 28.42 11.37 2.63
CA ALA A 145 27.76 10.83 1.44
C ALA A 145 28.46 9.57 0.92
N THR A 146 29.78 9.62 0.67
CA THR A 146 30.57 8.45 0.24
C THR A 146 30.41 7.27 1.20
N ARG A 147 30.37 7.56 2.50
CA ARG A 147 30.17 6.55 3.52
C ARG A 147 28.75 5.96 3.49
N CYS A 148 27.74 6.78 3.25
CA CYS A 148 26.37 6.31 3.08
C CYS A 148 26.17 5.49 1.80
N GLN A 149 26.91 5.77 0.72
CA GLN A 149 26.93 4.91 -0.47
C GLN A 149 27.50 3.52 -0.14
N THR A 150 28.61 3.47 0.60
CA THR A 150 29.19 2.19 1.03
C THR A 150 28.22 1.43 1.95
N ASP A 151 27.61 2.11 2.93
CA ASP A 151 26.67 1.49 3.86
C ASP A 151 25.41 0.95 3.12
N SER A 152 24.87 1.68 2.12
CA SER A 152 23.72 1.21 1.35
C SER A 152 24.01 -0.01 0.46
N LYS A 153 25.19 -0.06 -0.17
CA LYS A 153 25.66 -1.25 -0.91
C LYS A 153 25.88 -2.46 0.00
N MET A 154 26.40 -2.22 1.20
CA MET A 154 26.58 -3.28 2.20
C MET A 154 25.24 -3.86 2.66
N VAL A 155 24.20 -3.04 2.83
CA VAL A 155 22.83 -3.50 3.11
C VAL A 155 22.34 -4.40 1.97
N LEU A 156 22.47 -3.95 0.72
CA LEU A 156 22.09 -4.74 -0.45
C LEU A 156 22.84 -6.08 -0.52
N ALA A 157 24.16 -6.07 -0.32
CA ALA A 157 24.96 -7.29 -0.30
C ALA A 157 24.48 -8.29 0.78
N GLY A 158 24.15 -7.78 1.97
CA GLY A 158 23.58 -8.58 3.07
C GLY A 158 22.28 -9.29 2.67
N VAL A 159 21.39 -8.57 1.99
CA VAL A 159 20.14 -9.12 1.47
C VAL A 159 20.40 -10.10 0.32
N SER A 160 21.27 -9.79 -0.64
CA SER A 160 21.56 -10.71 -1.75
C SER A 160 22.14 -12.05 -1.27
N MET A 161 22.93 -12.06 -0.18
CA MET A 161 23.54 -13.27 0.37
C MET A 161 22.55 -14.20 1.13
N GLY A 162 21.44 -13.70 1.64
CA GLY A 162 20.55 -14.50 2.50
C GLY A 162 19.03 -14.25 2.37
N GLY A 163 18.62 -13.21 1.65
CA GLY A 163 17.24 -12.79 1.45
C GLY A 163 16.65 -13.17 0.09
N TYR A 164 17.44 -13.61 -0.90
CA TYR A 164 16.94 -13.89 -2.27
C TYR A 164 15.79 -14.93 -2.30
N ASN A 165 15.77 -15.89 -1.37
CA ASN A 165 14.70 -16.88 -1.26
C ASN A 165 13.36 -16.29 -0.77
N ALA A 166 13.34 -15.06 -0.26
CA ALA A 166 12.11 -14.38 0.16
C ALA A 166 11.37 -13.72 -1.01
N PHE A 167 12.00 -13.54 -2.18
CA PHE A 167 11.32 -13.05 -3.37
C PHE A 167 10.27 -14.06 -3.85
N ARG A 168 9.05 -13.57 -4.14
CA ARG A 168 7.92 -14.42 -4.53
C ARG A 168 7.55 -14.23 -5.99
N GLY A 169 7.51 -15.34 -6.72
CA GLY A 169 6.97 -15.41 -8.08
C GLY A 169 5.45 -15.24 -8.12
N TRP A 170 4.86 -15.18 -9.31
CA TRP A 170 3.42 -14.94 -9.50
C TRP A 170 2.49 -15.97 -8.83
N ASP A 171 2.99 -17.19 -8.61
CA ASP A 171 2.30 -18.30 -7.91
C ASP A 171 2.18 -18.08 -6.40
N ARG A 172 3.05 -17.24 -5.82
CA ARG A 172 3.17 -17.03 -4.37
C ARG A 172 3.16 -15.57 -3.95
N SER A 173 3.29 -14.66 -4.90
CA SER A 173 3.17 -13.23 -4.68
C SER A 173 1.71 -12.89 -4.42
N THR A 174 1.51 -11.90 -3.56
CA THR A 174 0.21 -11.60 -2.96
C THR A 174 -0.06 -10.13 -3.13
N TYR A 175 -1.32 -9.76 -3.37
CA TYR A 175 -1.65 -8.34 -3.54
C TYR A 175 -1.48 -7.61 -2.21
N PHE A 176 -0.70 -6.54 -2.17
CA PHE A 176 -0.76 -5.57 -1.09
C PHE A 176 -0.28 -4.22 -1.62
N GLU A 177 -1.16 -3.22 -1.53
CA GLU A 177 -0.86 -1.91 -2.05
C GLU A 177 -0.01 -1.12 -1.04
N PHE A 178 1.08 -0.53 -1.52
CA PHE A 178 1.94 0.39 -0.76
C PHE A 178 2.40 1.52 -1.68
N GLU A 179 2.79 2.67 -1.13
CA GLU A 179 3.31 3.78 -1.96
C GLU A 179 4.61 3.36 -2.64
N SER A 180 4.49 2.93 -3.89
CA SER A 180 5.57 2.28 -4.64
C SER A 180 6.48 3.30 -5.35
N ASP A 181 7.55 2.83 -6.00
CA ASP A 181 8.36 3.67 -6.90
C ASP A 181 7.75 3.62 -8.32
N PRO A 182 6.91 4.60 -8.73
CA PRO A 182 6.24 4.55 -10.03
C PRO A 182 7.24 4.60 -11.20
N PHE A 183 8.52 4.93 -10.97
CA PHE A 183 9.59 4.88 -11.97
C PHE A 183 10.09 3.46 -12.28
N ARG A 184 9.57 2.42 -11.62
CA ARG A 184 9.98 1.04 -11.90
C ARG A 184 8.87 0.20 -12.52
N SER A 185 7.61 0.59 -12.33
CA SER A 185 6.50 -0.22 -12.82
C SER A 185 6.32 0.02 -14.32
N VAL A 186 6.19 -1.06 -15.09
CA VAL A 186 5.85 -1.00 -16.51
C VAL A 186 4.35 -0.72 -16.67
N ALA A 187 3.54 -1.40 -15.86
CA ALA A 187 2.14 -1.09 -15.67
C ALA A 187 1.66 -1.71 -14.35
N PHE A 188 0.69 -1.08 -13.70
CA PHE A 188 -0.01 -1.67 -12.57
C PHE A 188 -1.51 -1.35 -12.61
N GLN A 189 -2.29 -2.18 -11.92
CA GLN A 189 -3.72 -2.01 -11.80
C GLN A 189 -4.10 -1.78 -10.34
N ALA A 190 -4.90 -0.74 -10.10
CA ALA A 190 -5.48 -0.44 -8.80
C ALA A 190 -6.96 -0.16 -9.00
N SER A 191 -7.80 -0.60 -8.06
CA SER A 191 -9.24 -0.36 -8.11
C SER A 191 -9.72 0.31 -6.84
N ARG A 192 -10.75 1.14 -6.97
CA ARG A 192 -11.45 1.79 -5.86
C ARG A 192 -12.94 1.56 -5.96
N VAL A 193 -13.58 1.40 -4.82
CA VAL A 193 -15.03 1.44 -4.69
C VAL A 193 -15.41 2.86 -4.37
N VAL A 194 -16.37 3.43 -5.10
CA VAL A 194 -16.91 4.76 -4.83
C VAL A 194 -18.43 4.69 -4.78
N ASP A 195 -19.05 5.60 -4.04
CA ASP A 195 -20.50 5.79 -4.05
C ASP A 195 -20.97 6.15 -5.47
N HIS A 196 -22.16 5.64 -5.83
CA HIS A 196 -22.68 5.81 -7.17
C HIS A 196 -22.91 7.29 -7.47
N PRO A 197 -22.13 7.89 -8.39
CA PRO A 197 -22.01 9.33 -8.48
C PRO A 197 -23.27 10.05 -8.95
N PHE A 198 -24.16 9.33 -9.64
CA PHE A 198 -25.39 9.89 -10.19
C PHE A 198 -26.63 9.62 -9.34
N LYS A 199 -26.54 8.74 -8.33
CA LYS A 199 -27.71 8.41 -7.49
C LYS A 199 -28.14 9.59 -6.63
N THR A 200 -27.19 10.41 -6.20
CA THR A 200 -27.46 11.64 -5.44
C THR A 200 -28.06 12.74 -6.30
N VAL A 201 -27.78 12.72 -7.61
CA VAL A 201 -28.23 13.72 -8.59
C VAL A 201 -29.63 13.39 -9.12
N ASP A 202 -29.86 12.14 -9.55
CA ASP A 202 -31.15 11.66 -10.03
C ASP A 202 -31.50 10.29 -9.41
N PRO A 203 -31.95 10.28 -8.15
CA PRO A 203 -32.23 9.04 -7.43
C PRO A 203 -33.36 8.23 -8.07
N VAL A 204 -34.23 8.85 -8.86
CA VAL A 204 -35.35 8.15 -9.52
C VAL A 204 -34.85 7.37 -10.72
N LYS A 205 -34.03 7.99 -11.58
CA LYS A 205 -33.45 7.34 -12.76
C LYS A 205 -32.52 6.19 -12.39
N TYR A 206 -31.67 6.38 -11.39
CA TYR A 206 -30.64 5.41 -10.99
C TYR A 206 -31.06 4.54 -9.79
N ARG A 207 -32.37 4.47 -9.48
CA ARG A 207 -32.87 3.74 -8.30
C ARG A 207 -32.56 2.23 -8.34
N ASP A 208 -32.42 1.68 -9.54
CA ASP A 208 -32.26 0.24 -9.78
C ASP A 208 -30.78 -0.16 -9.93
N ASP A 209 -29.86 0.81 -9.94
CA ASP A 209 -28.42 0.62 -10.08
C ASP A 209 -27.78 0.18 -8.75
N PRO A 210 -26.51 -0.28 -8.75
CA PRO A 210 -25.72 -0.47 -7.52
C PRO A 210 -25.55 0.81 -6.70
N ASP A 211 -25.45 0.71 -5.38
CA ASP A 211 -25.16 1.88 -4.50
C ASP A 211 -23.72 2.36 -4.65
N GLN A 212 -22.83 1.45 -5.02
CA GLN A 212 -21.41 1.71 -5.22
C GLN A 212 -20.93 1.05 -6.50
N VAL A 213 -19.94 1.67 -7.13
CA VAL A 213 -19.33 1.20 -8.38
C VAL A 213 -17.84 0.96 -8.18
N ILE A 214 -17.27 0.08 -9.01
CA ILE A 214 -15.83 -0.18 -9.03
C ILE A 214 -15.23 0.72 -10.11
N LEU A 215 -14.19 1.46 -9.74
CA LEU A 215 -13.34 2.20 -10.65
C LEU A 215 -12.00 1.49 -10.72
N SER A 216 -11.74 0.79 -11.81
CA SER A 216 -10.46 0.13 -12.06
C SER A 216 -9.57 1.02 -12.91
N PHE A 217 -8.36 1.26 -12.44
CA PHE A 217 -7.36 2.14 -13.02
C PHE A 217 -6.16 1.31 -13.47
N GLU A 218 -5.86 1.35 -14.76
CA GLU A 218 -4.58 0.85 -15.27
C GLU A 218 -3.64 2.02 -15.53
N ASN A 219 -2.51 2.01 -14.86
CA ASN A 219 -1.42 2.96 -15.08
C ASN A 219 -0.37 2.25 -15.92
N VAL A 220 -0.38 2.48 -17.23
CA VAL A 220 0.64 1.99 -18.16
C VAL A 220 1.65 3.11 -18.33
N ARG A 221 2.96 2.79 -18.37
CA ARG A 221 4.03 3.73 -18.75
C ARG A 221 3.86 4.28 -20.17
N SER A 222 2.93 5.21 -20.31
CA SER A 222 2.80 6.18 -21.37
C SER A 222 2.38 7.45 -20.66
N ASP A 223 3.11 8.54 -20.86
CA ASP A 223 3.14 9.72 -20.00
C ASP A 223 1.83 10.53 -19.92
N ILE A 224 0.63 9.96 -20.13
CA ILE A 224 -0.54 10.74 -20.49
C ILE A 224 -1.91 10.15 -20.05
N ALA A 225 -2.06 8.88 -19.59
CA ALA A 225 -3.40 8.38 -19.24
C ALA A 225 -3.45 7.26 -18.18
N VAL A 226 -4.43 7.35 -17.29
CA VAL A 226 -4.96 6.24 -16.48
C VAL A 226 -6.29 5.81 -17.08
N THR A 227 -6.56 4.53 -17.27
CA THR A 227 -7.81 4.09 -17.91
C THR A 227 -8.85 3.64 -16.87
N CYS A 228 -10.07 4.23 -16.80
CA CYS A 228 -11.19 3.59 -16.07
C CYS A 228 -11.67 2.39 -16.89
N MET A 229 -11.72 1.20 -16.30
CA MET A 229 -12.07 -0.05 -17.01
C MET A 229 -13.46 -0.63 -16.65
N THR A 230 -14.08 -0.21 -15.54
CA THR A 230 -15.23 -0.90 -14.89
C THR A 230 -16.36 0.03 -14.42
N CYS A 231 -16.41 1.21 -15.01
CA CYS A 231 -17.55 2.11 -14.92
C CYS A 231 -18.78 1.37 -15.61
N GLY A 232 -20.06 1.41 -15.17
CA GLY A 232 -21.20 0.55 -15.66
C GLY A 232 -22.15 1.01 -16.83
N GLN A 233 -23.29 0.33 -17.05
CA GLN A 233 -24.11 0.42 -18.29
C GLN A 233 -25.04 1.65 -18.48
N HIS A 234 -24.82 2.77 -17.79
CA HIS A 234 -25.76 3.89 -17.82
C HIS A 234 -25.22 5.12 -18.55
N PRO A 235 -26.03 5.79 -19.39
CA PRO A 235 -25.63 7.01 -20.07
C PRO A 235 -25.48 8.17 -19.07
N VAL A 236 -24.38 8.90 -19.20
CA VAL A 236 -23.84 9.80 -18.17
C VAL A 236 -24.17 11.30 -18.39
N PHE A 237 -24.45 11.79 -19.61
CA PHE A 237 -24.95 13.17 -19.85
C PHE A 237 -25.80 13.36 -21.11
N GLU A 238 -26.42 14.56 -21.20
CA GLU A 238 -26.82 15.21 -22.45
C GLU A 238 -25.63 15.29 -23.42
N TYR A 239 -25.83 14.75 -24.63
CA TYR A 239 -24.89 14.87 -25.73
C TYR A 239 -25.03 16.25 -26.40
N THR A 240 -23.91 16.82 -26.86
CA THR A 240 -23.95 17.94 -27.79
C THR A 240 -23.76 17.46 -29.23
N GLN A 241 -24.54 18.00 -30.16
CA GLN A 241 -24.33 17.82 -31.59
C GLN A 241 -23.49 18.95 -32.20
N ASP A 242 -23.15 19.97 -31.42
CA ASP A 242 -22.41 21.13 -31.91
C ASP A 242 -20.89 20.87 -31.79
N PRO A 243 -20.17 20.65 -32.89
CA PRO A 243 -18.71 20.50 -32.89
C PRO A 243 -17.99 21.72 -32.32
N ASN A 244 -18.65 22.86 -32.17
CA ASN A 244 -18.07 24.10 -31.65
C ASN A 244 -18.38 24.34 -30.16
N ALA A 245 -19.17 23.46 -29.53
CA ALA A 245 -19.43 23.42 -28.08
C ALA A 245 -18.23 22.89 -27.29
N VAL A 246 -17.07 23.42 -27.63
CA VAL A 246 -15.78 23.15 -27.01
C VAL A 246 -15.69 24.02 -25.76
N ASP A 247 -15.51 23.41 -24.60
CA ASP A 247 -15.34 24.16 -23.34
C ASP A 247 -14.11 25.09 -23.40
N ALA A 248 -14.08 26.09 -22.51
CA ALA A 248 -12.99 27.07 -22.50
C ALA A 248 -11.60 26.42 -22.31
N GLU A 249 -11.57 25.23 -21.72
CA GLU A 249 -10.37 24.51 -21.35
C GLU A 249 -9.74 23.75 -22.53
N LEU A 250 -10.56 23.08 -23.33
CA LEU A 250 -10.18 22.51 -24.62
C LEU A 250 -9.67 23.56 -25.59
N ARG A 251 -10.33 24.73 -25.63
CA ARG A 251 -9.86 25.86 -26.45
C ARG A 251 -8.48 26.32 -26.02
N SER A 252 -8.18 26.29 -24.72
CA SER A 252 -6.87 26.69 -24.19
C SER A 252 -5.71 25.76 -24.57
N VAL A 253 -6.00 24.51 -24.96
CA VAL A 253 -5.01 23.53 -25.46
C VAL A 253 -5.04 23.37 -26.99
N GLY A 254 -5.71 24.29 -27.71
CA GLY A 254 -5.74 24.32 -29.17
C GLY A 254 -6.79 23.42 -29.82
N VAL A 255 -7.67 22.80 -29.03
CA VAL A 255 -8.84 22.08 -29.54
C VAL A 255 -9.88 23.13 -29.92
N THR A 256 -10.12 23.29 -31.21
CA THR A 256 -11.08 24.27 -31.74
C THR A 256 -12.42 23.63 -32.11
N LYS A 257 -12.47 22.29 -32.16
CA LYS A 257 -13.68 21.49 -32.38
C LYS A 257 -13.64 20.22 -31.52
N LEU A 258 -14.80 19.80 -31.02
CA LEU A 258 -14.93 18.52 -30.33
C LEU A 258 -14.58 17.38 -31.30
N PRO A 259 -13.75 16.40 -30.90
CA PRO A 259 -13.52 15.18 -31.68
C PRO A 259 -14.84 14.49 -32.00
N GLU A 260 -14.95 13.93 -33.20
CA GLU A 260 -16.17 13.25 -33.67
C GLU A 260 -16.59 12.10 -32.75
N ALA A 261 -15.63 11.48 -32.05
CA ALA A 261 -15.85 10.44 -31.03
C ALA A 261 -16.59 10.93 -29.76
N LEU A 262 -16.67 12.25 -29.54
CA LEU A 262 -17.41 12.89 -28.42
C LEU A 262 -18.71 13.54 -28.88
N LEU A 263 -18.93 13.65 -30.20
CA LEU A 263 -20.17 14.16 -30.77
C LEU A 263 -21.20 13.04 -30.88
N LYS A 264 -22.44 13.31 -30.45
CA LYS A 264 -23.56 12.35 -30.54
C LYS A 264 -23.36 11.01 -29.80
N ARG A 265 -22.46 10.97 -28.82
CA ARG A 265 -22.25 9.78 -27.97
C ARG A 265 -22.87 10.04 -26.61
N GLU A 266 -23.71 9.12 -26.14
CA GLU A 266 -24.01 9.00 -24.72
C GLU A 266 -22.83 8.27 -24.08
N PRO A 267 -21.93 8.95 -23.34
CA PRO A 267 -20.87 8.24 -22.64
C PRO A 267 -21.53 7.26 -21.67
N MET A 268 -21.24 5.97 -21.85
CA MET A 268 -21.62 4.94 -20.89
C MET A 268 -20.48 4.80 -19.91
N LEU A 269 -20.79 4.61 -18.63
CA LEU A 269 -19.75 4.26 -17.68
C LEU A 269 -18.98 3.00 -18.18
N SER A 270 -19.58 2.05 -18.93
CA SER A 270 -18.96 0.81 -19.45
C SER A 270 -17.79 0.96 -20.41
N GLU A 271 -17.48 2.17 -20.83
CA GLU A 271 -16.41 2.41 -21.78
C GLU A 271 -15.08 2.56 -21.04
N THR A 272 -14.08 1.86 -21.56
CA THR A 272 -12.69 2.09 -21.22
C THR A 272 -12.33 3.54 -21.57
N VAL A 273 -12.34 4.45 -20.59
CA VAL A 273 -12.08 5.87 -20.84
C VAL A 273 -10.72 6.31 -20.30
N PRO A 274 -9.88 6.98 -21.10
CA PRO A 274 -8.66 7.59 -20.58
C PRO A 274 -9.00 8.76 -19.66
N ILE A 275 -8.54 8.66 -18.43
CA ILE A 275 -8.37 9.73 -17.45
C ILE A 275 -7.00 10.34 -17.71
N TRP A 276 -7.00 11.60 -18.11
CA TRP A 276 -5.77 12.28 -18.45
C TRP A 276 -5.17 12.89 -17.19
N LEU A 277 -4.09 12.28 -16.72
CA LEU A 277 -3.28 12.85 -15.64
C LEU A 277 -2.21 13.80 -16.23
N PRO A 278 -1.63 14.70 -15.41
CA PRO A 278 -0.61 15.64 -15.88
C PRO A 278 0.54 14.95 -16.61
N PRO A 279 0.82 15.31 -17.87
CA PRO A 279 1.79 14.58 -18.65
C PRO A 279 3.22 14.80 -18.16
N ARG A 280 4.13 13.87 -18.53
CA ARG A 280 5.55 13.86 -18.13
C ARG A 280 5.79 13.69 -16.63
N ARG A 281 4.84 13.10 -15.93
CA ARG A 281 4.95 12.75 -14.52
C ARG A 281 4.68 11.27 -14.33
N HIS A 282 5.16 10.75 -13.20
CA HIS A 282 4.97 9.37 -12.78
C HIS A 282 3.95 9.34 -11.66
N HIS A 283 2.78 8.77 -11.94
CA HIS A 283 1.66 8.73 -11.00
C HIS A 283 1.68 7.43 -10.21
N ALA A 284 1.45 7.53 -8.90
CA ALA A 284 1.15 6.39 -8.03
C ALA A 284 -0.28 5.88 -8.27
N ALA A 285 -0.69 4.86 -7.53
CA ALA A 285 -2.08 4.42 -7.52
C ALA A 285 -2.99 5.53 -6.99
N PRO A 286 -4.24 5.67 -7.49
CA PRO A 286 -5.19 6.63 -6.92
C PRO A 286 -5.57 6.24 -5.51
N HIS A 287 -5.57 7.18 -4.58
CA HIS A 287 -6.05 6.98 -3.21
C HIS A 287 -7.50 7.44 -3.11
N LEU A 288 -8.29 6.76 -2.29
CA LEU A 288 -9.64 7.21 -1.95
C LEU A 288 -9.61 7.91 -0.59
N LEU A 289 -10.17 9.11 -0.54
CA LEU A 289 -10.53 9.78 0.71
C LEU A 289 -12.01 10.14 0.68
N VAL A 290 -12.72 9.84 1.77
CA VAL A 290 -14.09 10.29 1.99
C VAL A 290 -14.06 11.47 2.93
N ASP A 291 -14.61 12.61 2.51
CA ASP A 291 -14.65 13.80 3.37
C ASP A 291 -15.79 13.78 4.39
N ALA A 292 -15.80 14.73 5.33
CA ALA A 292 -16.85 14.84 6.34
C ALA A 292 -18.26 15.05 5.76
N ALA A 293 -18.39 15.48 4.50
CA ALA A 293 -19.67 15.58 3.80
C ALA A 293 -20.09 14.27 3.12
N GLY A 294 -19.28 13.22 3.22
CA GLY A 294 -19.51 11.92 2.58
C GLY A 294 -19.17 11.90 1.09
N LYS A 295 -18.36 12.86 0.63
CA LYS A 295 -17.94 12.93 -0.77
C LYS A 295 -16.64 12.16 -0.99
N ASP A 296 -16.62 11.38 -2.06
CA ASP A 296 -15.46 10.59 -2.48
C ASP A 296 -14.48 11.41 -3.33
N HIS A 297 -13.23 11.44 -2.89
CA HIS A 297 -12.11 12.08 -3.58
C HIS A 297 -11.08 11.04 -4.00
N LEU A 298 -10.76 11.01 -5.29
CA LEU A 298 -9.67 10.23 -5.85
C LEU A 298 -8.40 11.10 -5.92
N ILE A 299 -7.29 10.58 -5.41
CA ILE A 299 -6.07 11.35 -5.20
C ILE A 299 -4.87 10.63 -5.79
N TRP A 300 -4.23 11.21 -6.80
CA TRP A 300 -2.96 10.68 -7.33
C TRP A 300 -1.78 11.46 -6.77
N MET A 301 -0.84 10.75 -6.16
CA MET A 301 0.48 11.29 -5.88
C MET A 301 1.35 11.14 -7.12
N SER A 302 1.97 12.23 -7.56
CA SER A 302 2.71 12.28 -8.84
C SER A 302 4.12 12.82 -8.62
N ARG A 303 5.09 12.27 -9.36
CA ARG A 303 6.51 12.64 -9.27
C ARG A 303 7.03 13.12 -10.63
N ASN A 304 7.81 14.20 -10.62
CA ASN A 304 8.45 14.77 -11.82
C ASN A 304 9.71 13.99 -12.16
N ASN A 305 10.56 13.72 -11.16
CA ASN A 305 11.81 12.99 -11.33
C ASN A 305 11.91 11.80 -10.36
N PRO A 306 12.74 10.78 -10.68
CA PRO A 306 12.94 9.63 -9.80
C PRO A 306 13.47 10.03 -8.41
N GLN A 307 14.10 11.20 -8.33
CA GLN A 307 14.64 11.77 -7.10
C GLN A 307 13.59 12.49 -6.26
N ASP A 308 12.37 12.73 -6.72
CA ASP A 308 11.38 13.50 -5.94
C ASP A 308 10.44 12.54 -5.20
N THR A 309 10.21 12.73 -3.89
CA THR A 309 9.25 11.94 -3.10
C THR A 309 7.81 12.25 -3.50
N MET A 310 7.53 13.50 -3.89
CA MET A 310 6.29 13.91 -4.56
C MET A 310 6.46 15.30 -5.19
N SER A 311 5.81 15.53 -6.32
CA SER A 311 5.82 16.82 -7.03
C SER A 311 4.41 17.35 -7.33
N CYS A 312 3.35 16.54 -7.19
CA CYS A 312 1.97 16.99 -7.35
C CYS A 312 0.97 16.02 -6.70
N ILE A 313 -0.02 16.57 -5.99
CA ILE A 313 -1.26 15.86 -5.64
C ILE A 313 -2.34 16.26 -6.64
N VAL A 314 -2.94 15.28 -7.31
CA VAL A 314 -4.09 15.48 -8.20
C VAL A 314 -5.34 14.96 -7.49
N GLY A 315 -6.25 15.85 -7.12
CA GLY A 315 -7.56 15.51 -6.56
C GLY A 315 -8.65 15.56 -7.61
N ALA A 316 -9.50 14.53 -7.64
CA ALA A 316 -10.69 14.46 -8.47
C ALA A 316 -11.90 14.03 -7.65
N ASP A 317 -13.03 14.67 -7.90
CA ASP A 317 -14.33 14.13 -7.51
C ASP A 317 -14.64 12.91 -8.40
N ALA A 318 -14.94 11.76 -7.78
CA ALA A 318 -15.24 10.54 -8.51
C ALA A 318 -16.39 10.75 -9.52
N ALA A 319 -17.42 11.49 -9.13
CA ALA A 319 -18.50 11.85 -10.06
C ALA A 319 -17.96 12.62 -11.24
N ARG A 320 -17.13 13.64 -11.03
CA ARG A 320 -16.62 14.48 -12.12
C ARG A 320 -15.69 13.71 -13.07
N LEU A 321 -14.87 12.81 -12.54
CA LEU A 321 -13.95 12.01 -13.32
C LEU A 321 -14.67 11.10 -14.34
N LEU A 322 -15.87 10.62 -13.99
CA LEU A 322 -16.71 9.81 -14.86
C LEU A 322 -17.46 10.59 -15.95
N THR A 323 -17.37 11.91 -15.88
CA THR A 323 -18.23 12.83 -16.62
C THR A 323 -17.47 13.67 -17.64
N ASN A 324 -16.16 13.83 -17.45
CA ASN A 324 -15.32 14.73 -18.23
C ASN A 324 -13.90 14.15 -18.38
N THR A 325 -13.52 13.77 -19.61
CA THR A 325 -12.38 12.86 -19.86
C THR A 325 -11.37 13.41 -20.86
N LEU A 326 -11.03 14.70 -20.74
CA LEU A 326 -10.23 15.40 -21.75
C LEU A 326 -8.74 15.54 -21.37
N PRO A 327 -7.80 15.38 -22.33
CA PRO A 327 -6.37 15.64 -22.16
C PRO A 327 -6.10 17.06 -21.69
N ARG A 328 -5.26 17.24 -20.66
CA ARG A 328 -4.82 18.58 -20.24
C ARG A 328 -3.30 18.66 -20.15
N ARG A 329 -2.79 19.84 -20.49
CA ARG A 329 -1.37 20.16 -20.35
C ARG A 329 -0.96 20.13 -18.88
N ASP A 330 0.32 19.81 -18.67
CA ASP A 330 1.06 19.98 -17.42
C ASP A 330 0.95 21.44 -16.96
N LEU A 331 0.00 21.72 -16.06
CA LEU A 331 -0.36 23.07 -15.66
C LEU A 331 -0.33 23.22 -14.14
N CYS A 332 0.89 23.30 -13.61
CA CYS A 332 1.18 24.12 -12.43
C CYS A 332 1.16 25.64 -12.79
N SER A 333 0.45 26.06 -13.85
CA SER A 333 0.37 27.44 -14.33
C SER A 333 -0.96 28.07 -13.91
N ALA A 334 -0.91 29.33 -13.45
CA ALA A 334 -2.00 30.05 -12.80
C ALA A 334 -3.22 30.37 -13.70
N ASP A 335 -3.12 30.13 -15.01
CA ASP A 335 -4.10 30.64 -15.98
C ASP A 335 -5.25 29.66 -16.31
N SER A 336 -5.27 28.45 -15.75
CA SER A 336 -6.31 27.44 -16.03
C SER A 336 -7.26 27.25 -14.84
N GLY A 337 -8.51 27.72 -14.98
CA GLY A 337 -9.61 27.44 -14.04
C GLY A 337 -10.04 25.97 -14.09
N SER A 338 -9.22 25.07 -13.55
CA SER A 338 -9.37 23.61 -13.59
C SER A 338 -10.42 23.07 -12.61
N LEU A 339 -11.09 21.97 -13.00
CA LEU A 339 -12.01 21.19 -12.17
C LEU A 339 -11.32 20.05 -11.39
N LEU A 340 -10.07 19.71 -11.75
CA LEU A 340 -9.14 18.91 -10.95
C LEU A 340 -8.27 19.85 -10.12
N THR A 341 -8.13 19.56 -8.84
CA THR A 341 -7.26 20.34 -7.97
C THR A 341 -5.86 19.77 -7.99
N MET A 342 -4.87 20.59 -8.35
CA MET A 342 -3.47 20.20 -8.44
C MET A 342 -2.60 21.10 -7.59
N VAL A 343 -1.75 20.51 -6.74
CA VAL A 343 -0.82 21.28 -5.90
C VAL A 343 0.55 20.63 -5.91
N GLU A 344 1.55 21.40 -6.33
CA GLU A 344 2.95 21.08 -6.09
C GLU A 344 3.25 21.29 -4.61
N VAL A 345 3.74 20.24 -3.97
CA VAL A 345 4.06 20.26 -2.54
C VAL A 345 5.48 19.76 -2.40
N ASP A 346 6.38 20.69 -2.09
CA ASP A 346 7.71 20.32 -1.62
C ASP A 346 7.63 19.97 -0.12
N MET A 347 7.72 18.67 0.15
CA MET A 347 7.76 18.09 1.48
C MET A 347 9.15 17.48 1.69
N PHE A 348 10.16 18.29 2.02
CA PHE A 348 11.43 17.83 2.63
C PHE A 348 11.16 17.08 3.96
N ALA A 349 10.53 15.90 3.89
CA ALA A 349 9.86 15.18 4.97
C ALA A 349 9.72 13.69 4.59
N THR A 350 9.01 12.91 5.43
CA THR A 350 8.40 11.65 4.98
C THR A 350 7.50 11.91 3.77
N SER A 351 7.24 10.90 2.93
CA SER A 351 6.35 11.10 1.78
C SER A 351 5.03 11.76 2.22
N PRO A 352 4.53 12.74 1.47
CA PRO A 352 3.28 13.42 1.76
C PRO A 352 2.11 12.43 1.83
N LEU A 353 1.25 12.66 2.80
CA LEU A 353 0.10 11.84 3.12
C LEU A 353 -1.16 12.70 2.98
N PRO A 354 -2.04 12.39 2.01
CA PRO A 354 -3.27 13.15 1.84
C PRO A 354 -4.20 12.87 3.03
N MET A 355 -4.77 13.93 3.58
CA MET A 355 -5.63 13.89 4.76
C MET A 355 -6.79 14.86 4.61
N GLU A 356 -7.99 14.44 5.00
CA GLU A 356 -9.10 15.36 5.18
C GLU A 356 -8.99 16.07 6.54
N ILE A 357 -9.19 17.39 6.55
CA ILE A 357 -9.19 18.19 7.78
C ILE A 357 -10.59 18.77 7.97
N PRO A 358 -11.40 18.22 8.90
CA PRO A 358 -12.78 18.65 9.09
C PRO A 358 -12.88 20.13 9.41
N GLY A 359 -13.77 20.83 8.70
CA GLY A 359 -14.03 22.26 8.91
C GLY A 359 -12.95 23.19 8.36
N ALA A 360 -11.95 22.68 7.65
CA ALA A 360 -10.99 23.53 6.95
C ALA A 360 -11.59 24.16 5.68
N PRO A 361 -11.08 25.32 5.22
CA PRO A 361 -11.54 25.96 4.00
C PRO A 361 -11.37 25.07 2.76
N ASP A 362 -10.29 24.29 2.76
CA ASP A 362 -9.99 23.27 1.77
C ASP A 362 -10.29 21.89 2.39
N PRO A 363 -10.90 20.95 1.65
CA PRO A 363 -11.24 19.65 2.22
C PRO A 363 -10.01 18.76 2.41
N ILE A 364 -8.98 18.88 1.57
CA ILE A 364 -7.86 17.93 1.54
C ILE A 364 -6.53 18.66 1.69
N TYR A 365 -5.67 18.12 2.55
CA TYR A 365 -4.32 18.61 2.79
C TYR A 365 -3.28 17.51 2.54
N ALA A 366 -2.15 17.89 1.95
CA ALA A 366 -0.92 17.13 2.05
C ALA A 366 -0.35 17.31 3.45
N THR A 367 -0.05 16.22 4.14
CA THR A 367 0.53 16.25 5.49
C THR A 367 1.77 15.38 5.54
N ALA A 368 2.77 15.75 6.34
CA ALA A 368 3.88 14.87 6.64
C ALA A 368 4.57 15.28 7.93
N ILE A 369 5.46 14.42 8.39
CA ILE A 369 6.27 14.67 9.57
C ILE A 369 7.72 14.81 9.13
N SER A 370 8.40 15.84 9.63
CA SER A 370 9.80 16.08 9.33
C SER A 370 10.52 16.59 10.56
N PRO A 371 11.64 16.01 10.95
CA PRO A 371 12.52 16.62 11.92
C PRO A 371 13.60 17.50 11.29
N GLN A 372 13.60 17.71 9.97
CA GLN A 372 14.67 18.45 9.28
C GLN A 372 14.49 19.97 9.32
N LYS A 373 13.36 20.47 9.85
CA LYS A 373 13.01 21.89 9.80
C LYS A 373 13.64 22.73 10.92
N THR A 374 14.27 22.09 11.90
CA THR A 374 14.88 22.77 13.05
C THR A 374 16.35 22.38 13.21
N ILE A 375 17.16 23.30 13.75
CA ILE A 375 18.60 23.06 13.99
C ILE A 375 18.81 21.89 14.97
N ASP A 376 17.91 21.75 15.95
CA ASP A 376 17.93 20.67 16.95
C ASP A 376 17.31 19.36 16.44
N ASN A 377 16.81 19.35 15.20
CA ASN A 377 16.10 18.24 14.58
C ASN A 377 14.86 17.76 15.37
N ASP A 378 14.13 18.69 15.96
CA ASP A 378 12.85 18.46 16.62
C ASP A 378 11.77 18.08 15.61
N LEU A 379 10.85 17.22 16.03
CA LEU A 379 9.76 16.75 15.18
C LEU A 379 8.82 17.89 14.81
N SER A 380 8.61 18.09 13.50
CA SER A 380 7.66 19.06 12.96
C SER A 380 6.56 18.35 12.18
N PHE A 381 5.36 18.90 12.23
CA PHE A 381 4.25 18.55 11.36
C PHE A 381 4.15 19.58 10.25
N CYS A 382 4.29 19.13 9.00
CA CYS A 382 4.25 19.95 7.82
C CYS A 382 2.94 19.70 7.08
N SER A 383 2.32 20.77 6.56
CA SER A 383 1.11 20.63 5.77
C SER A 383 0.97 21.71 4.71
N ARG A 384 0.21 21.37 3.67
CA ARG A 384 -0.18 22.27 2.59
C ARG A 384 -1.54 21.82 2.08
N SER A 385 -2.42 22.77 1.78
CA SER A 385 -3.68 22.46 1.11
C SER A 385 -3.40 21.75 -0.22
N ALA A 386 -4.03 20.61 -0.45
CA ALA A 386 -3.91 19.84 -1.68
C ALA A 386 -4.91 20.32 -2.76
N SER A 387 -5.74 21.31 -2.44
CA SER A 387 -6.70 21.90 -3.38
C SER A 387 -6.42 23.34 -3.77
N ARG A 388 -5.66 24.07 -2.95
CA ARG A 388 -5.43 25.50 -3.16
C ARG A 388 -4.31 25.77 -4.18
N PRO A 389 -4.53 26.67 -5.16
CA PRO A 389 -3.49 27.07 -6.11
C PRO A 389 -2.24 27.63 -5.42
N VAL A 390 -1.08 27.37 -6.05
CA VAL A 390 0.22 27.91 -5.63
C VAL A 390 0.31 29.39 -5.99
N ASP A 391 0.50 30.24 -4.98
CA ASP A 391 0.81 31.66 -5.16
C ASP A 391 2.31 31.86 -5.39
N ARG A 392 2.72 31.97 -6.66
CA ARG A 392 4.12 32.12 -7.07
C ARG A 392 4.76 33.45 -6.65
N SER A 393 4.01 34.40 -6.08
CA SER A 393 4.57 35.67 -5.60
C SER A 393 5.32 35.54 -4.26
N GLY A 394 5.32 34.35 -3.64
CA GLY A 394 6.09 34.02 -2.45
C GLY A 394 6.48 32.54 -2.37
N ASN A 395 6.90 32.08 -1.19
CA ASN A 395 7.29 30.67 -0.93
C ASN A 395 6.06 29.77 -0.67
N ASP A 396 4.95 30.01 -1.37
CA ASP A 396 3.73 29.23 -1.15
C ASP A 396 3.91 27.79 -1.68
N ASP A 397 4.75 27.55 -2.67
CA ASP A 397 5.13 26.21 -3.16
C ASP A 397 5.72 25.28 -2.09
N ARG A 398 6.19 25.82 -0.96
CA ARG A 398 6.80 25.06 0.14
C ARG A 398 5.78 24.71 1.23
N SER A 399 5.88 23.51 1.77
CA SER A 399 5.10 23.12 2.95
C SER A 399 5.43 24.00 4.17
N ALA A 400 4.39 24.49 4.84
CA ALA A 400 4.53 25.18 6.12
C ALA A 400 4.50 24.15 7.25
N CYS A 401 5.29 24.37 8.31
CA CYS A 401 5.43 23.40 9.38
C CYS A 401 5.22 24.02 10.76
N ILE A 402 4.67 23.23 11.67
CA ILE A 402 4.57 23.52 13.11
C ILE A 402 5.50 22.57 13.84
N ASN A 403 6.33 23.11 14.72
CA ASN A 403 7.24 22.32 15.53
C ASN A 403 6.52 21.83 16.79
N PHE A 404 6.66 20.56 17.11
CA PHE A 404 6.23 20.06 18.41
C PHE A 404 7.25 20.46 19.49
N SER A 405 6.75 20.78 20.68
CA SER A 405 7.58 21.11 21.85
C SER A 405 7.50 19.98 22.88
N GLY A 406 8.63 19.67 23.53
CA GLY A 406 8.71 18.64 24.58
C GLY A 406 9.91 17.71 24.43
N ASP A 407 10.39 17.14 25.55
CA ASP A 407 11.59 16.29 25.55
C ASP A 407 11.42 15.00 24.74
N ASP A 408 10.20 14.47 24.61
CA ASP A 408 9.90 13.24 23.85
C ASP A 408 9.96 13.41 22.33
N VAL A 409 9.82 14.65 21.84
CA VAL A 409 9.85 15.01 20.40
C VAL A 409 11.07 15.83 20.01
N ARG A 410 11.88 16.23 21.01
CA ARG A 410 13.15 16.93 20.82
C ARG A 410 14.16 15.97 20.22
N LYS A 411 14.89 16.39 19.17
CA LYS A 411 15.79 15.52 18.40
C LYS A 411 15.06 14.28 17.87
N GLY A 412 13.92 14.51 17.22
CA GLY A 412 13.02 13.50 16.67
C GLY A 412 13.67 12.45 15.76
N ALA A 413 14.88 12.68 15.26
CA ALA A 413 15.72 11.64 14.64
C ALA A 413 15.98 10.42 15.58
N ALA A 414 15.93 10.62 16.89
CA ALA A 414 16.04 9.54 17.89
C ALA A 414 14.75 8.73 18.09
N LEU A 415 13.62 9.16 17.50
CA LEU A 415 12.41 8.31 17.42
C LEU A 415 12.59 7.15 16.42
N GLY A 416 13.77 7.05 15.81
CA GLY A 416 14.15 6.00 14.91
C GLY A 416 13.41 6.06 13.60
N ALA A 417 13.80 5.21 12.64
CA ALA A 417 13.08 5.04 11.40
C ALA A 417 11.59 4.85 11.74
N PHE A 418 10.76 5.84 11.40
CA PHE A 418 9.32 5.75 11.61
C PHE A 418 8.87 4.46 10.96
N GLN A 419 8.02 3.73 11.66
CA GLN A 419 7.42 2.57 11.06
C GLN A 419 6.54 3.04 9.91
N ASP A 420 6.76 2.43 8.76
CA ASP A 420 6.22 2.81 7.46
C ASP A 420 4.71 2.57 7.33
N PHE A 421 3.89 2.69 8.37
CA PHE A 421 2.44 2.55 8.22
C PHE A 421 1.73 3.60 9.08
N PRO A 422 1.83 4.90 8.73
CA PRO A 422 1.04 5.92 9.36
C PRO A 422 -0.43 5.68 9.04
N VAL A 423 -1.26 5.78 10.07
CA VAL A 423 -2.71 5.66 9.94
C VAL A 423 -3.28 7.07 9.87
N ILE A 424 -4.00 7.34 8.78
CA ILE A 424 -4.61 8.63 8.51
C ILE A 424 -6.11 8.48 8.69
N ARG A 425 -6.69 9.37 9.50
CA ARG A 425 -8.13 9.54 9.67
C ARG A 425 -8.48 11.01 9.43
N PRO A 426 -9.75 11.33 9.15
CA PRO A 426 -10.27 12.69 9.21
C PRO A 426 -9.77 13.46 10.45
N GLY A 427 -8.93 14.47 10.25
CA GLY A 427 -8.35 15.31 11.30
C GLY A 427 -7.41 14.61 12.29
N GLN A 428 -6.87 13.43 11.98
CA GLN A 428 -5.95 12.72 12.88
C GLN A 428 -4.91 11.90 12.12
N GLN A 429 -3.64 12.05 12.51
CA GLN A 429 -2.54 11.20 12.06
C GLN A 429 -2.00 10.38 13.22
N ILE A 430 -1.81 9.08 12.99
CA ILE A 430 -1.19 8.17 13.96
C ILE A 430 0.08 7.62 13.35
N VAL A 431 1.19 7.75 14.07
CA VAL A 431 2.50 7.28 13.60
C VAL A 431 3.12 6.35 14.64
N PHE A 432 3.57 5.20 14.16
CA PHE A 432 4.36 4.28 14.95
C PHE A 432 5.83 4.58 14.69
N ALA A 433 6.61 4.77 15.74
CA ALA A 433 8.04 5.02 15.67
C ALA A 433 8.77 3.91 16.42
N ARG A 434 9.73 3.25 15.77
CA ARG A 434 10.47 2.13 16.35
C ARG A 434 11.80 2.64 16.87
N ASP A 435 12.12 2.32 18.13
CA ASP A 435 13.32 2.85 18.79
C ASP A 435 14.59 2.32 18.08
N VAL A 436 15.48 3.24 17.69
CA VAL A 436 16.82 2.95 17.13
C VAL A 436 17.90 2.86 18.20
N ASP A 437 17.57 3.21 19.44
CA ASP A 437 18.51 3.22 20.54
C ASP A 437 18.56 1.84 21.23
N GLN A 438 19.75 1.26 21.29
CA GLN A 438 20.02 0.20 22.27
C GLN A 438 19.98 0.78 23.69
N ARG A 439 18.88 0.60 24.39
CA ARG A 439 18.78 0.83 25.84
C ARG A 439 19.33 -0.37 26.62
N THR A 440 20.59 -0.73 26.41
CA THR A 440 21.24 -1.73 27.27
C THR A 440 22.57 -1.21 27.81
N THR A 441 22.68 -1.24 29.14
CA THR A 441 23.93 -0.99 29.87
C THR A 441 24.77 -2.26 30.01
N SER A 442 24.25 -3.43 29.60
CA SER A 442 24.95 -4.72 29.66
C SER A 442 25.91 -4.91 28.48
N PRO A 443 27.22 -5.10 28.73
CA PRO A 443 28.20 -5.34 27.66
C PRO A 443 27.94 -6.65 26.91
N LEU A 444 27.47 -7.69 27.60
CA LEU A 444 27.17 -9.00 27.00
C LEU A 444 25.95 -8.95 26.09
N THR A 445 24.88 -8.29 26.53
CA THR A 445 23.68 -8.08 25.72
C THR A 445 23.99 -7.22 24.49
N ALA A 446 24.84 -6.19 24.66
CA ALA A 446 25.29 -5.36 23.55
C ALA A 446 26.15 -6.13 22.53
N ILE A 447 26.99 -7.07 22.97
CA ILE A 447 27.79 -7.94 22.08
C ILE A 447 26.87 -8.94 21.35
N TRP A 448 25.92 -9.54 22.07
CA TRP A 448 24.98 -10.51 21.50
C TRP A 448 24.07 -9.86 20.45
N GLN A 449 23.43 -8.73 20.78
CA GLN A 449 22.63 -7.96 19.83
C GLN A 449 23.45 -7.42 18.66
N ARG A 450 24.76 -7.18 18.83
CA ARG A 450 25.65 -6.80 17.72
C ARG A 450 25.99 -7.98 16.80
N ALA A 451 26.11 -9.18 17.35
CA ALA A 451 26.45 -10.39 16.60
C ALA A 451 25.23 -11.03 15.92
N PHE A 452 24.05 -10.95 16.55
CA PHE A 452 22.86 -11.67 16.12
C PHE A 452 21.68 -10.75 15.77
N GLY A 453 21.71 -9.47 16.17
CA GLY A 453 20.54 -8.59 16.08
C GLY A 453 19.36 -9.11 16.88
N ASP A 454 18.28 -8.33 16.92
CA ASP A 454 16.95 -8.90 17.12
C ASP A 454 16.30 -8.93 15.73
N THR A 455 15.76 -10.09 15.30
CA THR A 455 14.99 -10.18 14.04
C THR A 455 13.77 -9.26 14.08
N PHE A 456 13.29 -9.03 15.30
CA PHE A 456 12.12 -8.25 15.60
C PHE A 456 12.41 -7.26 16.75
N SER A 457 12.10 -5.97 16.56
CA SER A 457 12.33 -4.90 17.55
C SER A 457 11.07 -4.65 18.38
N PRO A 458 11.06 -4.94 19.69
CA PRO A 458 9.85 -4.81 20.49
C PRO A 458 9.58 -3.37 20.96
N GLY A 459 10.62 -2.53 21.08
CA GLY A 459 10.50 -1.17 21.59
C GLY A 459 9.97 -0.16 20.55
N GLY A 460 8.95 0.60 20.92
CA GLY A 460 8.41 1.66 20.07
C GLY A 460 7.62 2.74 20.81
N ALA A 461 7.16 3.72 20.05
CA ALA A 461 6.26 4.77 20.47
C ALA A 461 5.17 4.98 19.41
N LEU A 462 3.91 5.07 19.84
CA LEU A 462 2.81 5.54 19.02
C LEU A 462 2.60 7.02 19.32
N LEU A 463 2.56 7.84 18.28
CA LEU A 463 2.27 9.27 18.32
C LEU A 463 0.86 9.48 17.73
N VAL A 464 -0.04 10.06 18.52
CA VAL A 464 -1.36 10.49 18.05
C VAL A 464 -1.34 12.00 17.88
N ILE A 465 -1.53 12.45 16.65
CA ILE A 465 -1.50 13.85 16.26
C ILE A 465 -2.91 14.22 15.83
N ASP A 466 -3.57 15.09 16.59
CA ASP A 466 -4.83 15.69 16.16
C ASP A 466 -4.51 16.90 15.28
N VAL A 467 -5.22 17.00 14.17
CA VAL A 467 -5.02 17.99 13.13
C VAL A 467 -6.32 18.77 12.93
N ALA A 468 -6.20 20.09 13.00
CA ALA A 468 -7.31 21.03 12.89
C ALA A 468 -7.03 22.06 11.78
N PRO A 469 -8.07 22.80 11.34
CA PRO A 469 -7.92 23.84 10.32
C PRO A 469 -6.79 24.83 10.62
N PRO A 470 -6.14 25.38 9.60
CA PRO A 470 -5.09 26.37 9.78
C PRO A 470 -5.66 27.65 10.41
N ALA A 471 -4.92 28.26 11.35
CA ALA A 471 -5.34 29.50 12.01
C ALA A 471 -5.40 30.71 11.06
N ILE A 472 -4.66 30.63 9.95
CA ILE A 472 -4.66 31.62 8.86
C ILE A 472 -4.81 30.86 7.52
N PRO A 473 -5.53 31.38 6.52
CA PRO A 473 -5.89 30.61 5.31
C PRO A 473 -4.72 30.00 4.52
N LYS A 474 -3.54 30.62 4.53
CA LYS A 474 -2.32 30.12 3.85
C LYS A 474 -1.31 29.47 4.81
N GLY A 475 -1.66 29.33 6.09
CA GLY A 475 -0.77 28.77 7.11
C GLY A 475 -0.78 27.23 7.13
N PRO A 476 0.10 26.62 7.94
CA PRO A 476 0.04 25.19 8.19
C PRO A 476 -1.25 24.85 8.93
N ALA A 477 -1.80 23.66 8.68
CA ALA A 477 -2.81 23.05 9.52
C ALA A 477 -2.31 23.03 10.98
N SER A 478 -3.23 23.30 11.91
CA SER A 478 -2.91 23.27 13.33
C SER A 478 -2.75 21.82 13.77
N ALA A 479 -1.55 21.43 14.17
CA ALA A 479 -1.28 20.08 14.61
C ALA A 479 -0.88 20.08 16.08
N ARG A 480 -1.48 19.17 16.87
CA ARG A 480 -1.16 18.98 18.28
C ARG A 480 -0.91 17.51 18.55
N LEU A 481 0.21 17.23 19.21
CA LEU A 481 0.49 15.91 19.76
C LEU A 481 -0.48 15.64 20.93
N LYS A 482 -1.52 14.83 20.68
CA LYS A 482 -2.55 14.47 21.64
C LYS A 482 -2.02 13.49 22.68
N LYS A 483 -1.31 12.46 22.22
CA LYS A 483 -0.82 11.35 23.06
C LYS A 483 0.47 10.75 22.49
N ILE A 484 1.38 10.35 23.38
CA ILE A 484 2.49 9.45 23.06
C ILE A 484 2.31 8.19 23.92
N VAL A 485 2.35 7.02 23.30
CA VAL A 485 2.25 5.73 23.99
C VAL A 485 3.50 4.92 23.70
N ARG A 486 4.33 4.70 24.72
CA ARG A 486 5.47 3.78 24.59
C ARG A 486 4.95 2.35 24.67
N PHE A 487 5.52 1.46 23.88
CA PHE A 487 5.10 0.07 23.84
C PHE A 487 6.29 -0.88 23.67
N ASN A 488 6.09 -2.11 24.14
CA ASN A 488 7.04 -3.22 24.01
C ASN A 488 6.37 -4.40 23.27
N ILE A 489 6.02 -4.17 22.01
CA ILE A 489 5.27 -5.09 21.16
C ILE A 489 6.15 -5.42 19.98
N ASP A 490 6.43 -6.71 19.81
CA ASP A 490 7.23 -7.24 18.71
C ASP A 490 6.64 -6.81 17.34
N ASP A 491 7.48 -6.45 16.39
CA ASP A 491 7.10 -6.06 15.04
C ASP A 491 6.65 -7.21 14.14
N ARG A 492 6.72 -8.46 14.62
CA ARG A 492 5.98 -9.56 14.01
C ARG A 492 4.47 -9.29 13.93
N PHE A 493 3.98 -8.34 14.71
CA PHE A 493 2.59 -7.89 14.73
C PHE A 493 2.35 -6.65 13.84
N ASP A 494 3.31 -6.22 13.04
CA ASP A 494 3.08 -5.17 12.07
C ASP A 494 2.65 -5.72 10.70
N PRO A 495 1.81 -4.99 9.94
CA PRO A 495 1.22 -3.70 10.31
C PRO A 495 0.08 -3.84 11.33
N MET A 496 0.08 -2.96 12.32
CA MET A 496 -1.05 -2.75 13.22
C MET A 496 -2.00 -1.71 12.63
N MET A 497 -3.25 -2.07 12.39
CA MET A 497 -4.22 -1.22 11.70
C MET A 497 -5.49 -0.99 12.53
N PRO A 498 -6.17 0.14 12.41
CA PRO A 498 -7.33 0.46 13.25
C PRO A 498 -8.51 -0.47 12.97
N ILE A 499 -9.28 -0.75 14.03
CA ILE A 499 -10.53 -1.53 13.93
C ILE A 499 -11.77 -0.65 13.65
N SER A 500 -11.68 0.65 13.94
CA SER A 500 -12.77 1.62 13.79
C SER A 500 -12.24 2.95 13.24
N ARG A 501 -13.14 3.73 12.64
CA ARG A 501 -12.87 5.10 12.16
C ARG A 501 -12.91 6.14 13.26
N LYS A 502 -13.49 5.80 14.42
CA LYS A 502 -13.61 6.73 15.55
C LYS A 502 -12.23 7.18 16.00
N VAL A 503 -12.01 8.49 15.99
CA VAL A 503 -10.72 9.13 16.35
C VAL A 503 -10.26 8.84 17.78
N ASP A 504 -11.19 8.53 18.68
CA ASP A 504 -10.87 8.16 20.08
C ASP A 504 -10.73 6.65 20.29
N ASP A 505 -11.07 5.81 19.29
CA ASP A 505 -10.82 4.38 19.35
C ASP A 505 -9.40 4.07 18.87
N LEU A 506 -8.54 3.74 19.84
CA LEU A 506 -7.14 3.37 19.64
C LEU A 506 -6.91 1.85 19.76
N ARG A 507 -7.94 1.05 19.45
CA ARG A 507 -7.80 -0.40 19.27
C ARG A 507 -7.35 -0.69 17.83
N PHE A 508 -6.28 -1.47 17.74
CA PHE A 508 -5.67 -1.88 16.48
C PHE A 508 -5.70 -3.40 16.37
N LEU A 509 -5.80 -3.89 15.14
CA LEU A 509 -5.73 -5.27 14.77
C LEU A 509 -4.41 -5.57 14.07
N SER A 510 -3.95 -6.80 14.22
CA SER A 510 -2.79 -7.36 13.56
C SER A 510 -3.06 -8.82 13.18
N LEU A 511 -2.42 -9.27 12.10
CA LEU A 511 -2.40 -10.67 11.70
C LEU A 511 -1.07 -11.30 12.09
N GLU A 512 -1.13 -12.42 12.78
CA GLU A 512 0.05 -13.24 13.08
C GLU A 512 -0.09 -14.60 12.39
N ALA A 513 0.69 -14.82 11.34
CA ALA A 513 0.78 -16.10 10.64
C ALA A 513 1.91 -16.97 11.22
N SER A 514 1.54 -18.17 11.68
CA SER A 514 2.44 -19.28 11.97
C SER A 514 2.61 -20.15 10.72
N LYS A 515 3.39 -21.24 10.81
CA LYS A 515 3.58 -22.19 9.69
C LYS A 515 2.26 -22.79 9.18
N GLU A 516 1.30 -22.99 10.07
CA GLU A 516 0.06 -23.74 9.78
C GLU A 516 -1.19 -22.87 9.93
N THR A 517 -1.13 -21.81 10.74
CA THR A 517 -2.33 -21.06 11.14
C THR A 517 -2.13 -19.56 11.07
N VAL A 518 -3.22 -18.81 10.97
CA VAL A 518 -3.22 -17.36 11.15
C VAL A 518 -4.15 -16.98 12.30
N ARG A 519 -3.69 -16.04 13.12
CA ARG A 519 -4.41 -15.53 14.30
C ARG A 519 -4.57 -14.03 14.21
N LEU A 520 -5.71 -13.55 14.71
CA LEU A 520 -5.96 -12.13 14.86
C LEU A 520 -5.58 -11.69 16.26
N ARG A 521 -4.79 -10.63 16.32
CA ARG A 521 -4.36 -9.99 17.55
C ARG A 521 -4.95 -8.60 17.63
N GLN A 522 -5.29 -8.19 18.85
CA GLN A 522 -5.75 -6.84 19.13
C GLN A 522 -4.76 -6.15 20.06
N ILE A 523 -4.43 -4.91 19.80
CA ILE A 523 -3.60 -4.06 20.64
C ILE A 523 -4.42 -2.82 20.99
N ASP A 524 -4.49 -2.48 22.28
CA ASP A 524 -5.23 -1.32 22.76
C ASP A 524 -4.27 -0.22 23.23
N PHE A 525 -4.05 0.78 22.38
CA PHE A 525 -3.19 1.93 22.65
C PHE A 525 -3.90 3.04 23.45
N ALA A 526 -5.17 2.85 23.83
CA ALA A 526 -5.78 3.71 24.84
C ALA A 526 -5.14 3.49 26.22
N LYS A 527 -4.56 2.31 26.46
CA LYS A 527 -3.82 1.96 27.68
C LYS A 527 -2.38 2.50 27.66
N ASP A 528 -1.84 2.81 28.83
CA ASP A 528 -0.45 3.31 28.96
C ASP A 528 0.61 2.22 28.74
N ASN A 529 0.25 0.96 28.99
CA ASN A 529 1.07 -0.21 28.69
C ASN A 529 0.28 -1.15 27.77
N PRO A 530 0.24 -0.87 26.46
CA PRO A 530 -0.51 -1.68 25.52
C PRO A 530 0.05 -3.10 25.47
N ALA A 531 -0.84 -4.08 25.43
CA ALA A 531 -0.51 -5.50 25.38
C ALA A 531 -1.30 -6.19 24.28
N ILE A 532 -0.80 -7.35 23.88
CA ILE A 532 -1.38 -8.15 22.80
C ILE A 532 -2.52 -9.00 23.37
N GLY A 533 -3.72 -8.75 22.86
CA GLY A 533 -4.92 -9.54 23.10
C GLY A 533 -5.22 -10.47 21.92
N ASN A 534 -6.07 -11.47 22.18
CA ASN A 534 -6.53 -12.42 21.17
C ASN A 534 -7.93 -12.05 20.72
N ILE A 535 -8.17 -12.11 19.41
CA ILE A 535 -9.52 -12.06 18.86
C ILE A 535 -10.01 -13.50 18.67
N ARG A 536 -11.20 -13.78 19.19
CA ARG A 536 -11.88 -15.06 18.98
C ARG A 536 -12.74 -14.97 17.73
N LEU A 537 -12.55 -15.92 16.82
CA LEU A 537 -13.39 -16.14 15.65
C LEU A 537 -14.25 -17.37 15.92
N THR A 538 -15.53 -17.34 15.54
CA THR A 538 -16.45 -18.45 15.77
C THR A 538 -17.25 -18.83 14.53
N ILE A 539 -17.41 -20.14 14.31
CA ILE A 539 -18.25 -20.74 13.26
C ILE A 539 -19.14 -21.80 13.92
N GLY A 540 -20.46 -21.73 13.69
CA GLY A 540 -21.40 -22.67 14.30
C GLY A 540 -21.39 -22.67 15.84
N GLY A 541 -21.01 -21.54 16.46
CA GLY A 541 -20.90 -21.40 17.91
C GLY A 541 -19.60 -21.93 18.54
N GLY A 542 -18.71 -22.54 17.76
CA GLY A 542 -17.38 -22.99 18.21
C GLY A 542 -16.27 -22.04 17.77
N ASP A 543 -15.21 -21.94 18.57
CA ASP A 543 -13.99 -21.20 18.21
C ASP A 543 -13.31 -21.87 17.00
N VAL A 544 -12.78 -21.04 16.10
CA VAL A 544 -12.07 -21.51 14.90
C VAL A 544 -10.69 -20.87 14.79
N GLU A 545 -9.72 -21.69 14.41
CA GLU A 545 -8.40 -21.23 14.00
C GLU A 545 -8.30 -21.32 12.47
N LEU A 546 -7.90 -20.23 11.82
CA LEU A 546 -7.80 -20.18 10.38
C LEU A 546 -6.46 -20.79 9.94
N ASP A 547 -6.49 -21.56 8.84
CA ASP A 547 -5.26 -22.01 8.18
C ASP A 547 -4.43 -20.83 7.65
N ARG A 548 -3.10 -20.98 7.59
CA ARG A 548 -2.16 -19.95 7.12
C ARG A 548 -2.54 -19.35 5.76
N SER A 549 -3.13 -20.13 4.85
CA SER A 549 -3.50 -19.65 3.51
C SER A 549 -4.53 -18.51 3.53
N TRP A 550 -5.30 -18.32 4.61
CA TRP A 550 -6.18 -17.14 4.77
C TRP A 550 -5.42 -15.83 4.94
N ALA A 551 -4.13 -15.89 5.26
CA ALA A 551 -3.27 -14.72 5.32
C ALA A 551 -2.66 -14.38 3.95
N ALA A 552 -2.79 -15.24 2.93
CA ALA A 552 -2.18 -15.06 1.61
C ALA A 552 -2.77 -13.86 0.83
N ARG A 553 -3.84 -13.24 1.33
CA ARG A 553 -4.32 -11.95 0.84
C ARG A 553 -4.56 -11.01 2.01
N PRO A 554 -4.60 -9.70 1.76
CA PRO A 554 -4.92 -8.73 2.79
C PRO A 554 -6.31 -9.01 3.36
N MET A 555 -6.43 -8.98 4.68
CA MET A 555 -7.73 -8.93 5.34
C MET A 555 -8.24 -7.49 5.29
N MET A 556 -9.54 -7.32 5.06
CA MET A 556 -10.19 -6.00 5.18
C MET A 556 -11.01 -5.91 6.46
N VAL A 557 -10.92 -4.75 7.10
CA VAL A 557 -11.79 -4.37 8.22
C VAL A 557 -12.80 -3.37 7.71
N LEU A 558 -14.08 -3.63 7.96
CA LEU A 558 -15.18 -2.74 7.62
C LEU A 558 -15.95 -2.34 8.86
N GLU A 559 -16.53 -1.14 8.84
CA GLU A 559 -17.47 -0.66 9.84
C GLU A 559 -18.74 -0.22 9.11
N THR A 560 -19.85 -0.93 9.34
CA THR A 560 -21.10 -0.61 8.67
C THR A 560 -21.73 0.65 9.28
N ARG A 561 -22.43 1.43 8.44
CA ARG A 561 -23.09 2.67 8.84
C ARG A 561 -24.57 2.46 9.21
N ASP A 562 -24.97 1.22 9.46
CA ASP A 562 -26.35 0.87 9.83
C ASP A 562 -26.71 1.41 11.22
N ALA A 563 -28.00 1.47 11.54
CA ALA A 563 -28.48 1.87 12.87
C ALA A 563 -27.84 1.04 14.01
N GLN A 564 -27.53 -0.23 13.73
CA GLN A 564 -26.70 -1.08 14.57
C GLN A 564 -25.39 -1.38 13.83
N ALA A 565 -24.43 -0.47 13.94
CA ALA A 565 -23.13 -0.58 13.29
C ALA A 565 -22.42 -1.91 13.65
N LYS A 566 -21.93 -2.60 12.62
CA LYS A 566 -21.16 -3.84 12.74
C LYS A 566 -19.72 -3.62 12.30
N THR A 567 -18.77 -4.21 13.01
CA THR A 567 -17.41 -4.41 12.50
C THR A 567 -17.38 -5.73 11.74
N LYS A 568 -16.94 -5.73 10.49
CA LYS A 568 -16.76 -6.95 9.67
C LYS A 568 -15.28 -7.17 9.36
N LEU A 569 -14.86 -8.42 9.38
CA LEU A 569 -13.55 -8.90 9.00
C LEU A 569 -13.71 -9.77 7.77
N VAL A 570 -13.15 -9.33 6.64
CA VAL A 570 -13.30 -10.01 5.34
C VAL A 570 -11.97 -10.62 4.95
N PHE A 571 -12.00 -11.92 4.70
CA PHE A 571 -10.86 -12.72 4.27
C PHE A 571 -11.12 -13.30 2.90
N SER A 572 -10.03 -13.49 2.15
CA SER A 572 -10.04 -14.32 0.96
C SER A 572 -8.74 -15.09 0.83
N ARG A 573 -8.81 -16.25 0.18
CA ARG A 573 -7.65 -17.05 -0.23
C ARG A 573 -7.92 -17.72 -1.56
N GLY A 574 -6.88 -18.02 -2.32
CA GLY A 574 -7.04 -18.73 -3.58
C GLY A 574 -5.87 -19.65 -3.86
N GLU A 575 -6.14 -20.69 -4.63
CA GLU A 575 -5.18 -21.72 -5.04
C GLU A 575 -5.48 -22.15 -6.47
N ILE A 576 -4.43 -22.21 -7.29
CA ILE A 576 -4.55 -22.67 -8.68
C ILE A 576 -5.03 -24.13 -8.67
N ALA A 577 -6.11 -24.40 -9.37
CA ALA A 577 -6.68 -25.74 -9.46
C ALA A 577 -5.95 -26.55 -10.54
N ILE A 578 -4.78 -27.09 -10.19
CA ILE A 578 -4.00 -28.02 -11.02
C ILE A 578 -4.38 -29.46 -10.64
N ASP A 579 -4.46 -30.37 -11.61
CA ASP A 579 -4.54 -31.81 -11.31
C ASP A 579 -3.09 -32.31 -11.09
N PRO A 580 -2.66 -32.60 -9.85
CA PRO A 580 -1.26 -32.89 -9.55
C PRO A 580 -0.74 -34.15 -10.27
N ASP A 581 -1.66 -35.03 -10.69
CA ASP A 581 -1.35 -36.29 -11.36
C ASP A 581 -1.30 -36.19 -12.89
N LYS A 582 -1.55 -35.01 -13.47
CA LYS A 582 -1.52 -34.81 -14.93
C LYS A 582 -0.56 -33.68 -15.30
N PRO A 583 0.52 -33.96 -16.06
CA PRO A 583 1.31 -32.89 -16.64
C PRO A 583 0.39 -32.06 -17.53
N VAL A 584 0.44 -30.74 -17.35
CA VAL A 584 -0.43 -29.88 -18.14
C VAL A 584 0.05 -29.92 -19.59
N LEU A 585 -0.87 -30.29 -20.48
CA LEU A 585 -0.56 -30.45 -21.88
C LEU A 585 -0.31 -29.06 -22.52
N PRO A 586 0.66 -28.93 -23.46
CA PRO A 586 0.94 -27.66 -24.13
C PRO A 586 -0.26 -27.05 -24.88
N ASP A 587 -1.25 -27.86 -25.23
CA ASP A 587 -2.49 -27.47 -25.91
C ASP A 587 -3.67 -27.19 -24.94
N ALA A 588 -3.47 -27.30 -23.62
CA ALA A 588 -4.53 -27.13 -22.63
C ALA A 588 -5.17 -25.74 -22.70
N THR A 589 -6.43 -25.68 -23.11
CA THR A 589 -7.21 -24.43 -23.28
C THR A 589 -7.98 -24.00 -22.04
N THR A 590 -7.83 -24.71 -20.93
CA THR A 590 -8.58 -24.45 -19.70
C THR A 590 -7.65 -24.22 -18.53
N GLU A 591 -7.95 -23.18 -17.75
CA GLU A 591 -7.29 -22.90 -16.49
C GLU A 591 -8.33 -22.66 -15.41
N ALA A 592 -8.02 -23.02 -14.16
CA ALA A 592 -8.96 -22.85 -13.06
C ALA A 592 -8.28 -22.41 -11.75
N LEU A 593 -9.05 -21.73 -10.91
CA LEU A 593 -8.70 -21.27 -9.58
C LEU A 593 -9.83 -21.66 -8.61
N THR A 594 -9.48 -22.19 -7.45
CA THR A 594 -10.39 -22.21 -6.30
C THR A 594 -10.17 -20.93 -5.48
N LEU A 595 -11.23 -20.17 -5.25
CA LEU A 595 -11.24 -18.94 -4.46
C LEU A 595 -12.21 -19.10 -3.30
N GLN A 596 -11.74 -18.88 -2.08
CA GLN A 596 -12.57 -18.94 -0.88
C GLN A 596 -12.67 -17.56 -0.24
N THR A 597 -13.87 -17.21 0.23
CA THR A 597 -14.13 -15.98 0.96
C THR A 597 -14.80 -16.28 2.28
N LEU A 598 -14.51 -15.47 3.30
CA LEU A 598 -15.03 -15.64 4.64
C LEU A 598 -15.22 -14.28 5.30
N VAL A 599 -16.39 -14.06 5.90
CA VAL A 599 -16.72 -12.84 6.62
C VAL A 599 -17.13 -13.19 8.03
N PHE A 600 -16.48 -12.53 8.99
CA PHE A 600 -16.91 -12.52 10.38
C PHE A 600 -17.39 -11.15 10.78
N GLU A 601 -18.37 -11.08 11.66
CA GLU A 601 -18.90 -9.82 12.16
C GLU A 601 -19.06 -9.80 13.66
N ARG A 602 -19.08 -8.58 14.20
CA ARG A 602 -19.33 -8.28 15.60
C ARG A 602 -20.03 -6.92 15.69
N ASP A 603 -20.89 -6.73 16.68
CA ASP A 603 -21.40 -5.38 16.99
C ASP A 603 -20.24 -4.42 17.27
N ALA A 604 -20.23 -3.25 16.64
CA ALA A 604 -19.16 -2.26 16.83
C ALA A 604 -19.08 -1.75 18.29
N ALA A 605 -20.22 -1.78 18.99
CA ALA A 605 -20.34 -1.45 20.42
C ALA A 605 -20.06 -2.64 21.36
N ALA A 606 -19.80 -3.85 20.83
CA ALA A 606 -19.54 -5.00 21.68
C ALA A 606 -18.27 -4.83 22.51
N PRO A 607 -18.20 -5.48 23.69
CA PRO A 607 -16.96 -5.66 24.44
C PRO A 607 -15.84 -6.22 23.57
N SER A 608 -14.59 -5.87 23.88
CA SER A 608 -13.44 -6.26 23.07
C SER A 608 -13.18 -7.77 23.04
N ASP A 609 -13.62 -8.49 24.07
CA ASP A 609 -13.52 -9.94 24.23
C ASP A 609 -14.69 -10.71 23.59
N ALA A 610 -15.75 -10.00 23.15
CA ALA A 610 -16.83 -10.63 22.41
C ALA A 610 -16.30 -11.20 21.08
N PRO A 611 -16.70 -12.45 20.73
CA PRO A 611 -16.20 -13.10 19.53
C PRO A 611 -16.75 -12.44 18.27
N PHE A 612 -15.97 -12.55 17.20
CA PHE A 612 -16.46 -12.34 15.85
C PHE A 612 -17.12 -13.64 15.37
N VAL A 613 -18.35 -13.52 14.87
CA VAL A 613 -19.17 -14.66 14.42
C VAL A 613 -19.20 -14.68 12.91
N LYS A 614 -19.04 -15.85 12.29
CA LYS A 614 -19.15 -15.99 10.83
C LYS A 614 -20.54 -15.55 10.39
N SER A 615 -20.57 -14.58 9.47
CA SER A 615 -21.81 -14.09 8.86
C SER A 615 -21.98 -14.53 7.42
N ALA A 616 -20.89 -14.72 6.67
CA ALA A 616 -20.95 -15.23 5.31
C ALA A 616 -19.67 -15.99 4.91
N GLY A 617 -19.77 -16.94 3.99
CA GLY A 617 -18.59 -17.60 3.41
C GLY A 617 -18.93 -18.49 2.22
N ALA A 618 -18.04 -18.51 1.23
CA ALA A 618 -18.21 -19.31 0.02
C ALA A 618 -16.89 -19.90 -0.48
N THR A 619 -16.97 -21.05 -1.14
CA THR A 619 -15.91 -21.62 -1.97
C THR A 619 -16.34 -21.57 -3.42
N CYS A 620 -15.57 -20.88 -4.25
CA CYS A 620 -15.90 -20.63 -5.65
C CYS A 620 -14.83 -21.24 -6.56
N ARG A 621 -15.25 -21.94 -7.61
CA ARG A 621 -14.39 -22.38 -8.70
C ARG A 621 -14.56 -21.45 -9.88
N ILE A 622 -13.46 -20.80 -10.29
CA ILE A 622 -13.38 -19.92 -11.44
C ILE A 622 -12.64 -20.66 -12.55
N THR A 623 -13.27 -20.82 -13.71
CA THR A 623 -12.70 -21.53 -14.86
C THR A 623 -12.64 -20.62 -16.07
N TYR A 624 -11.46 -20.51 -16.67
CA TYR A 624 -11.22 -19.78 -17.92
C TYR A 624 -11.03 -20.77 -19.08
N GLU A 625 -11.75 -20.55 -20.19
CA GLU A 625 -11.65 -21.28 -21.44
C GLU A 625 -11.11 -20.36 -22.54
N PHE A 626 -10.00 -20.75 -23.17
CA PHE A 626 -9.32 -20.01 -24.23
C PHE A 626 -9.52 -20.67 -25.61
N ALA A 627 -9.42 -19.87 -26.67
CA ALA A 627 -9.32 -20.39 -28.02
C ALA A 627 -8.04 -21.24 -28.22
N PRO A 628 -8.14 -22.41 -28.86
CA PRO A 628 -6.97 -23.19 -29.25
C PRO A 628 -6.02 -22.37 -30.13
N HIS A 629 -4.71 -22.55 -29.96
CA HIS A 629 -3.65 -21.95 -30.78
C HIS A 629 -3.63 -20.40 -30.84
N HIS A 630 -4.39 -19.70 -30.00
CA HIS A 630 -4.30 -18.25 -29.87
C HIS A 630 -3.36 -17.85 -28.72
N THR A 631 -2.38 -17.01 -29.02
CA THR A 631 -1.31 -16.58 -28.10
C THR A 631 -1.34 -15.08 -27.74
N ASP A 632 -2.18 -14.29 -28.42
CA ASP A 632 -2.25 -12.84 -28.25
C ASP A 632 -3.42 -12.40 -27.34
N TRP A 633 -3.29 -12.70 -26.05
CA TRP A 633 -4.29 -12.37 -25.03
C TRP A 633 -3.82 -11.19 -24.17
N SER A 634 -4.78 -10.39 -23.66
CA SER A 634 -4.55 -9.34 -22.65
C SER A 634 -3.93 -9.88 -21.35
N CYS A 635 -4.15 -11.17 -21.07
CA CYS A 635 -3.54 -11.92 -19.99
C CYS A 635 -2.82 -13.16 -20.51
N TYR A 636 -1.72 -13.56 -19.89
CA TYR A 636 -0.88 -14.63 -20.42
C TYR A 636 -1.32 -15.99 -19.91
N ARG A 637 -1.34 -17.02 -20.76
CA ARG A 637 -1.65 -18.39 -20.35
C ARG A 637 -0.46 -19.03 -19.64
N ALA A 638 -0.72 -19.97 -18.74
CA ALA A 638 0.31 -20.78 -18.07
C ALA A 638 1.20 -21.58 -19.04
N PHE A 639 0.72 -21.84 -20.26
CA PHE A 639 1.30 -22.83 -21.18
C PHE A 639 1.74 -22.23 -22.53
N ASP A 640 2.10 -20.95 -22.58
CA ASP A 640 2.74 -20.36 -23.75
C ASP A 640 4.25 -20.73 -23.76
N PRO A 641 4.69 -21.69 -24.59
CA PRO A 641 6.05 -22.24 -24.55
C PRO A 641 7.13 -21.21 -24.93
N ASP A 642 6.75 -20.12 -25.60
CA ASP A 642 7.67 -19.09 -26.08
C ASP A 642 7.95 -18.00 -25.02
N ARG A 643 7.33 -18.06 -23.83
CA ARG A 643 7.37 -16.98 -22.84
C ARG A 643 7.55 -17.46 -21.39
N SER A 644 8.80 -17.71 -21.00
CA SER A 644 9.21 -18.33 -19.73
C SER A 644 8.93 -17.56 -18.41
N MET A 645 8.38 -16.34 -18.44
CA MET A 645 8.23 -15.50 -17.22
C MET A 645 6.84 -14.86 -17.03
N ARG A 646 5.75 -15.50 -17.49
CA ARG A 646 4.41 -14.86 -17.46
C ARG A 646 3.37 -15.67 -16.70
N ALA A 647 2.52 -14.96 -15.95
CA ALA A 647 1.52 -15.52 -15.06
C ALA A 647 0.22 -15.86 -15.78
N SER A 648 -0.32 -17.04 -15.45
CA SER A 648 -1.63 -17.53 -15.89
C SER A 648 -2.78 -16.63 -15.40
N PRO A 649 -3.94 -16.58 -16.07
CA PRO A 649 -5.19 -16.04 -15.54
C PRO A 649 -5.44 -16.40 -14.07
N ALA A 650 -5.32 -17.69 -13.73
CA ALA A 650 -5.54 -18.17 -12.37
C ALA A 650 -4.52 -17.57 -11.38
N ALA A 651 -3.23 -17.49 -11.75
CA ALA A 651 -2.19 -16.89 -10.92
C ALA A 651 -2.38 -15.38 -10.75
N ARG A 652 -2.72 -14.66 -11.82
CA ARG A 652 -3.07 -13.23 -11.76
C ARG A 652 -4.26 -12.99 -10.85
N MET A 653 -5.28 -13.82 -10.98
CA MET A 653 -6.47 -13.74 -10.16
C MET A 653 -6.14 -14.07 -8.69
N GLN A 654 -5.26 -15.03 -8.39
CA GLN A 654 -4.77 -15.32 -7.03
C GLN A 654 -4.11 -14.11 -6.36
N ALA A 655 -3.51 -13.23 -7.16
CA ALA A 655 -2.82 -12.04 -6.71
C ALA A 655 -3.58 -10.73 -7.03
N SER A 656 -4.91 -10.81 -7.22
CA SER A 656 -5.76 -9.64 -7.46
C SER A 656 -6.12 -8.89 -6.18
N GLN A 657 -6.47 -7.62 -6.34
CA GLN A 657 -7.04 -6.83 -5.25
C GLN A 657 -8.39 -7.42 -4.80
N MET A 658 -8.59 -7.58 -3.50
CA MET A 658 -9.92 -7.80 -2.95
C MET A 658 -10.59 -6.43 -2.77
N LEU A 659 -11.86 -6.30 -3.13
CA LEU A 659 -12.67 -5.10 -2.94
C LEU A 659 -13.95 -5.48 -2.20
N VAL A 660 -14.48 -4.56 -1.41
CA VAL A 660 -15.76 -4.76 -0.71
C VAL A 660 -16.61 -3.52 -0.86
N GLY A 661 -17.88 -3.70 -1.23
CA GLY A 661 -18.79 -2.60 -1.50
C GLY A 661 -20.23 -3.08 -1.76
N ARG A 662 -21.14 -2.14 -1.99
CA ARG A 662 -22.55 -2.40 -2.27
C ARG A 662 -22.83 -2.42 -3.78
N PHE A 663 -22.41 -3.52 -4.40
CA PHE A 663 -22.45 -3.71 -5.86
C PHE A 663 -23.78 -4.27 -6.40
N SER A 664 -24.78 -4.47 -5.54
CA SER A 664 -26.10 -4.96 -5.96
C SER A 664 -27.20 -4.31 -5.13
N LYS A 665 -28.38 -4.15 -5.74
CA LYS A 665 -29.54 -3.50 -5.12
C LYS A 665 -29.97 -4.26 -3.87
N SER A 666 -30.20 -3.53 -2.76
CA SER A 666 -30.77 -4.07 -1.52
C SER A 666 -30.03 -5.26 -0.89
N ALA A 667 -28.83 -5.57 -1.38
CA ALA A 667 -27.95 -6.57 -0.81
C ALA A 667 -26.98 -5.90 0.18
N GLY A 668 -26.47 -6.68 1.12
CA GLY A 668 -25.37 -6.24 1.98
C GLY A 668 -24.07 -6.04 1.20
N HIS A 669 -22.97 -5.81 1.92
CA HIS A 669 -21.63 -5.75 1.34
C HIS A 669 -21.29 -7.02 0.53
N ALA A 670 -21.02 -6.83 -0.76
CA ALA A 670 -20.53 -7.84 -1.69
C ALA A 670 -19.01 -7.77 -1.79
N ILE A 671 -18.39 -8.87 -2.20
CA ILE A 671 -16.94 -8.97 -2.40
C ILE A 671 -16.68 -8.96 -3.91
N ALA A 672 -15.74 -8.14 -4.36
CA ALA A 672 -15.35 -8.08 -5.75
C ALA A 672 -13.85 -8.30 -5.94
N PHE A 673 -13.50 -8.84 -7.10
CA PHE A 673 -12.12 -9.06 -7.51
C PHE A 673 -11.96 -8.59 -8.96
N PRO A 674 -11.11 -7.58 -9.22
CA PRO A 674 -10.76 -7.21 -10.58
C PRO A 674 -10.17 -8.39 -11.35
N ASP A 675 -10.62 -8.59 -12.58
CA ASP A 675 -10.17 -9.68 -13.44
C ASP A 675 -9.22 -9.13 -14.51
N ALA A 676 -7.93 -9.47 -14.41
CA ALA A 676 -6.92 -8.97 -15.33
C ALA A 676 -7.10 -9.48 -16.79
N CYS A 677 -7.85 -10.57 -16.98
CA CYS A 677 -8.20 -11.11 -18.30
C CYS A 677 -9.48 -10.45 -18.85
N LEU A 678 -10.50 -10.36 -18.00
CA LEU A 678 -11.80 -9.76 -18.31
C LEU A 678 -11.94 -8.44 -17.58
N LYS A 679 -11.10 -7.50 -18.01
CA LYS A 679 -10.88 -6.17 -17.43
C LYS A 679 -12.14 -5.38 -17.06
N SER A 680 -13.20 -5.49 -17.86
CA SER A 680 -14.48 -4.80 -17.66
C SER A 680 -15.52 -5.61 -16.88
N GLU A 681 -15.23 -6.87 -16.57
CA GLU A 681 -16.16 -7.84 -15.99
C GLU A 681 -15.57 -8.39 -14.68
N PRO A 682 -15.48 -7.61 -13.59
CA PRO A 682 -14.95 -8.09 -12.32
C PRO A 682 -15.76 -9.28 -11.80
N ILE A 683 -15.14 -10.12 -10.97
CA ILE A 683 -15.85 -11.19 -10.28
C ILE A 683 -16.52 -10.58 -9.06
N ILE A 684 -17.85 -10.49 -9.05
CA ILE A 684 -18.63 -9.95 -7.94
C ILE A 684 -19.41 -11.08 -7.27
N LEU A 685 -19.21 -11.25 -5.97
CA LEU A 685 -19.87 -12.22 -5.10
C LEU A 685 -20.82 -11.46 -4.17
N ALA A 686 -22.12 -11.54 -4.44
CA ALA A 686 -23.17 -10.90 -3.65
C ALA A 686 -23.61 -11.80 -2.48
N PRO A 687 -23.95 -11.21 -1.31
CA PRO A 687 -24.41 -11.99 -0.18
C PRO A 687 -25.80 -12.61 -0.45
N GLN A 688 -25.96 -13.88 -0.10
CA GLN A 688 -27.23 -14.59 -0.11
C GLN A 688 -27.34 -15.43 1.15
N GLY A 689 -28.08 -14.93 2.16
CA GLY A 689 -28.10 -15.58 3.48
C GLY A 689 -26.72 -15.55 4.13
N ASP A 690 -26.20 -16.71 4.52
CA ASP A 690 -24.88 -16.93 5.13
C ASP A 690 -23.80 -17.40 4.12
N THR A 691 -24.08 -17.26 2.82
CA THR A 691 -23.16 -17.57 1.71
C THR A 691 -23.02 -16.39 0.74
N PHE A 692 -22.19 -16.57 -0.28
CA PHE A 692 -22.08 -15.67 -1.42
C PHE A 692 -22.36 -16.39 -2.73
N THR A 693 -23.03 -15.69 -3.65
CA THR A 693 -23.26 -16.14 -5.02
C THR A 693 -22.72 -15.14 -6.02
N PRO A 694 -22.20 -15.61 -7.18
CA PRO A 694 -21.79 -14.70 -8.24
C PRO A 694 -22.97 -13.87 -8.74
N VAL A 695 -22.74 -12.59 -9.02
CA VAL A 695 -23.73 -11.73 -9.69
C VAL A 695 -23.91 -12.14 -11.16
N SER A 696 -22.85 -12.68 -11.76
CA SER A 696 -22.89 -13.29 -13.10
C SER A 696 -22.05 -14.57 -13.11
N ASP A 697 -22.68 -15.68 -13.48
CA ASP A 697 -22.02 -16.99 -13.56
C ASP A 697 -21.05 -17.09 -14.74
N THR A 698 -21.22 -16.25 -15.77
CA THR A 698 -20.42 -16.34 -17.00
C THR A 698 -20.05 -14.97 -17.54
N ALA A 699 -18.84 -14.83 -18.05
CA ALA A 699 -18.37 -13.61 -18.71
C ALA A 699 -17.41 -13.94 -19.87
N GLY A 700 -17.09 -12.94 -20.69
CA GLY A 700 -16.23 -13.07 -21.87
C GLY A 700 -17.01 -13.00 -23.18
N TRP A 701 -16.41 -13.47 -24.27
CA TRP A 701 -16.97 -13.37 -25.62
C TRP A 701 -16.84 -14.68 -26.38
N ASN A 702 -17.85 -14.99 -27.19
CA ASN A 702 -17.93 -16.22 -27.98
C ASN A 702 -17.34 -16.08 -29.39
N GLY A 703 -16.97 -14.87 -29.82
CA GLY A 703 -16.36 -14.62 -31.14
C GLY A 703 -14.88 -15.03 -31.20
N PRO A 704 -14.30 -15.29 -32.39
CA PRO A 704 -12.89 -15.62 -32.50
C PRO A 704 -12.00 -14.38 -32.22
N PRO A 705 -11.03 -14.46 -31.29
CA PRO A 705 -10.67 -15.63 -30.47
C PRO A 705 -11.58 -15.77 -29.23
N LYS A 706 -12.20 -16.94 -29.00
CA LYS A 706 -13.11 -17.18 -27.86
C LYS A 706 -12.39 -17.08 -26.50
N LEU A 707 -12.96 -16.31 -25.57
CA LEU A 707 -12.60 -16.31 -24.15
C LEU A 707 -13.86 -16.43 -23.31
N ARG A 708 -13.95 -17.43 -22.44
CA ARG A 708 -15.08 -17.59 -21.51
C ARG A 708 -14.60 -17.80 -20.09
N ARG A 709 -15.17 -17.07 -19.13
CA ARG A 709 -15.05 -17.35 -17.70
C ARG A 709 -16.37 -17.94 -17.20
N THR A 710 -16.28 -18.95 -16.34
CA THR A 710 -17.42 -19.50 -15.58
C THR A 710 -17.09 -19.51 -14.09
N ILE A 711 -18.10 -19.26 -13.25
CA ILE A 711 -17.99 -19.21 -11.80
C ILE A 711 -19.06 -20.11 -11.20
N THR A 712 -18.67 -20.95 -10.26
CA THR A 712 -19.59 -21.80 -9.47
C THR A 712 -19.20 -21.67 -8.01
N CYS A 713 -20.17 -21.46 -7.12
CA CYS A 713 -19.91 -21.24 -5.70
C CYS A 713 -20.77 -22.15 -4.82
N GLU A 714 -20.21 -22.58 -3.70
CA GLU A 714 -20.87 -23.37 -2.66
C GLU A 714 -20.65 -22.72 -1.29
N PRO A 715 -21.58 -22.87 -0.33
CA PRO A 715 -21.40 -22.38 1.03
C PRO A 715 -20.15 -22.93 1.72
N LEU A 716 -19.50 -22.09 2.52
CA LEU A 716 -18.35 -22.45 3.34
C LEU A 716 -18.70 -22.36 4.84
N ASP A 717 -19.32 -23.42 5.36
CA ASP A 717 -19.89 -23.42 6.71
C ASP A 717 -19.12 -24.27 7.73
N ALA A 718 -18.26 -25.17 7.24
CA ALA A 718 -17.56 -26.11 8.10
C ALA A 718 -16.26 -25.52 8.65
N ALA A 719 -16.18 -25.37 9.98
CA ALA A 719 -14.96 -24.96 10.69
C ALA A 719 -13.74 -25.83 10.30
N SER A 720 -13.94 -27.13 10.10
CA SER A 720 -12.88 -28.06 9.69
C SER A 720 -12.28 -27.76 8.31
N VAL A 721 -13.01 -27.09 7.41
CA VAL A 721 -12.54 -26.74 6.07
C VAL A 721 -11.70 -25.45 6.12
N VAL A 722 -12.13 -24.47 6.92
CA VAL A 722 -11.39 -23.21 7.05
C VAL A 722 -10.08 -23.37 7.82
N SER A 723 -10.00 -24.35 8.72
CA SER A 723 -8.79 -24.70 9.49
C SER A 723 -7.79 -25.60 8.75
N ARG A 724 -8.06 -25.94 7.48
CA ARG A 724 -7.17 -26.76 6.66
C ARG A 724 -6.63 -25.97 5.47
N PRO A 725 -5.50 -26.43 4.87
CA PRO A 725 -5.05 -25.91 3.59
C PRO A 725 -6.16 -25.99 2.56
N ILE A 726 -6.22 -24.99 1.68
CA ILE A 726 -7.17 -24.96 0.58
C ILE A 726 -7.01 -26.22 -0.29
N ALA A 727 -8.10 -26.96 -0.45
CA ALA A 727 -8.12 -28.16 -1.28
C ALA A 727 -8.19 -27.77 -2.77
N GLN A 728 -7.30 -28.33 -3.60
CA GLN A 728 -7.29 -28.10 -5.05
C GLN A 728 -8.50 -28.71 -5.77
N LYS A 729 -9.18 -29.67 -5.13
CA LYS A 729 -10.47 -30.23 -5.54
C LYS A 729 -11.54 -29.81 -4.52
N ALA A 730 -12.66 -29.29 -5.00
CA ALA A 730 -13.87 -29.24 -4.18
C ALA A 730 -14.22 -30.69 -3.78
N PRO A 731 -14.68 -30.94 -2.55
CA PRO A 731 -15.02 -32.28 -2.08
C PRO A 731 -16.07 -32.98 -2.95
#